data_AF-A0A8S1ZVL9-F1
#
_entry.id   AF-A0A8S1ZVL9-F1
#
_cell.length_a   1.000
_cell.length_b   1.000
_cell.length_c   1.000
_cell.angle_alpha   90.00
_cell.angle_beta   90.00
_cell.angle_gamma   90.00
#
_symmetry.space_group_name_H-M   'P 1'
#
loop_
_entity.id
_entity.type
_entity.pdbx_description
1 polymer ?
#
loop_
_entity_poly.entity_id
_entity_poly.type
_entity_poly.pdbx_seq_one_letter_code
_entity_poly.pdbx_strand_id
1 'polypeptide(L)'
;MIQLLFLVLFVEGAIAFLLLVKIGPLRELVMKSLDQLKLGKGPATVKTIAGTMSVILLSNLMNIIKIQNKGAKLGTMSPMDQVLWRTHLLEASLMGVVLFFGFIIDRTHHYLEKLITLRSNVGSSKGELEQLRKERTELKEKEEKTSKEIKQLKEKLSCVSENLKKAEKESKEKETKLETAEAHVTALQKQSSELLLEYDRLLEDNQNLQSQILIEDCIFYIAGTDKIDARESSSKCCGICNSRKTPMEETSDRLNPGITPEFDPKTMRSTKPGLKRLFITTSVLFSFLLGVPFLWKSVEIYRSPLPFHDIDSLSDQIKSTPLRFPCNFHAVFVGFQSTDAETLRSQIQDGINQLTHQNSQCGSCDFSLSVTVQNRDDQCSESLAHSATTCSYRCGVIKRNDFGVGVDDTVDESLNHVFSGCSEESGKMYSVVVVNKENANGGDEVKAVVGKRRHAWIVGNGLEERYGDMVARVSEIFVKVFMNGGREEDSIQGEFMPVGSDGRIVLSFSLLNSNPRDWVYDWDFQRIDEALLAPVTKALAPIANISVESQVLYHTPKSSFSSWDKKLHSYVFRTSDLPFFVNSNEWHLDTSAGASGRSKILQFVVYIPSGKECPLLLQLPNGEISKTNGFISPMWGGVIVWNPGNCDKDSESPSRNTISPQDLEQIVEIFLGQFRQLFGFKSEAIYTSGLGTYKILPSERGFTEWELDVLSRKHTCFNLHSCSTTLGSLSRLVRSLPRMIIKDEIGEQVKYSLKAAKLAQSNASLGGYSSSASSSREARSLAENAFFHPSIMSVSYFSYEHCFAVYSPFFLPVAGHVVLAALREWKRYKQEKAKYLTWLTRKKTA
;
A
#
# COMPACT_ATOMS: atom_id res chain seq x y z
N MET A 1 5.53 -27.65 -63.75
CA MET A 1 5.16 -26.62 -62.77
C MET A 1 4.96 -27.19 -61.37
N ILE A 2 3.97 -28.08 -61.13
CA ILE A 2 3.66 -28.72 -59.81
C ILE A 2 4.85 -29.00 -58.87
N GLN A 3 5.92 -29.68 -59.32
CA GLN A 3 7.06 -30.03 -58.47
C GLN A 3 7.78 -28.81 -57.88
N LEU A 4 7.84 -27.70 -58.62
CA LEU A 4 8.48 -26.46 -58.21
C LEU A 4 7.61 -25.72 -57.18
N LEU A 5 6.28 -25.73 -57.36
CA LEU A 5 5.32 -25.22 -56.37
C LEU A 5 5.42 -25.97 -55.02
N PHE A 6 5.56 -27.30 -55.04
CA PHE A 6 5.79 -28.08 -53.81
C PHE A 6 7.11 -27.73 -53.09
N LEU A 7 8.17 -27.41 -53.85
CA LEU A 7 9.45 -27.00 -53.27
C LEU A 7 9.36 -25.60 -52.64
N VAL A 8 8.70 -24.64 -53.33
CA VAL A 8 8.43 -23.30 -52.78
C VAL A 8 7.59 -23.40 -51.50
N LEU A 9 6.48 -24.14 -51.53
CA LEU A 9 5.60 -24.34 -50.37
C LEU A 9 6.33 -24.97 -49.18
N PHE A 10 7.28 -25.88 -49.41
CA PHE A 10 8.13 -26.44 -48.34
C PHE A 10 9.08 -25.39 -47.74
N VAL A 11 9.69 -24.53 -48.57
CA VAL A 11 10.57 -23.43 -48.11
C VAL A 11 9.77 -22.37 -47.35
N GLU A 12 8.61 -21.95 -47.86
CA GLU A 12 7.70 -21.01 -47.19
C GLU A 12 7.19 -21.58 -45.86
N GLY A 13 6.79 -22.86 -45.84
CA GLY A 13 6.39 -23.55 -44.61
C GLY A 13 7.51 -23.60 -43.56
N ALA A 14 8.76 -23.82 -43.98
CA ALA A 14 9.91 -23.79 -43.09
C ALA A 14 10.19 -22.36 -42.55
N ILE A 15 10.11 -21.33 -43.40
CA ILE A 15 10.27 -19.92 -43.00
C ILE A 15 9.17 -19.51 -42.01
N ALA A 16 7.91 -19.81 -42.30
CA ALA A 16 6.78 -19.51 -41.42
C ALA A 16 6.91 -20.23 -40.06
N PHE A 17 7.35 -21.50 -40.06
CA PHE A 17 7.63 -22.25 -38.84
C PHE A 17 8.75 -21.59 -38.00
N LEU A 18 9.86 -21.21 -38.62
CA LEU A 18 10.99 -20.57 -37.93
C LEU A 18 10.67 -19.16 -37.41
N LEU A 19 9.76 -18.41 -38.04
CA LEU A 19 9.25 -17.12 -37.55
C LEU A 19 8.33 -17.26 -36.33
N LEU A 20 7.60 -18.38 -36.22
CA LEU A 20 6.67 -18.67 -35.13
C LEU A 20 7.34 -19.36 -33.93
N VAL A 21 8.29 -20.26 -34.16
CA VAL A 21 8.96 -21.02 -33.09
C VAL A 21 9.90 -20.12 -32.28
N LYS A 22 9.87 -20.28 -30.95
CA LYS A 22 10.55 -19.41 -29.97
C LYS A 22 12.08 -19.60 -29.85
N ILE A 23 12.74 -20.12 -30.90
CA ILE A 23 14.20 -20.33 -30.95
C ILE A 23 14.85 -19.04 -31.47
N GLY A 24 15.32 -18.21 -30.53
CA GLY A 24 15.90 -16.88 -30.77
C GLY A 24 16.84 -16.77 -31.99
N PRO A 25 17.99 -17.47 -32.02
CA PRO A 25 19.02 -17.22 -33.04
C PRO A 25 18.59 -17.63 -34.46
N LEU A 26 17.77 -18.68 -34.60
CA LEU A 26 17.25 -19.08 -35.92
C LEU A 26 16.22 -18.06 -36.43
N ARG A 27 15.35 -17.57 -35.54
CA ARG A 27 14.33 -16.57 -35.85
C ARG A 27 14.94 -15.24 -36.27
N GLU A 28 16.00 -14.82 -35.59
CA GLU A 28 16.77 -13.61 -35.90
C GLU A 28 17.51 -13.72 -37.24
N LEU A 29 18.12 -14.88 -37.52
CA LEU A 29 18.74 -15.16 -38.82
C LEU A 29 17.71 -15.15 -39.97
N VAL A 30 16.51 -15.72 -39.76
CA VAL A 30 15.43 -15.67 -40.75
C VAL A 30 14.92 -14.24 -40.95
N MET A 31 14.68 -13.46 -39.88
CA MET A 31 14.32 -12.03 -39.99
C MET A 31 15.34 -11.27 -40.85
N LYS A 32 16.64 -11.36 -40.49
CA LYS A 32 17.73 -10.67 -41.20
C LYS A 32 17.82 -11.07 -42.69
N SER A 33 17.51 -12.33 -43.02
CA SER A 33 17.43 -12.78 -44.42
C SER A 33 16.21 -12.21 -45.16
N LEU A 34 15.07 -12.05 -44.48
CA LEU A 34 13.87 -11.42 -45.03
C LEU A 34 14.06 -9.91 -45.23
N ASP A 35 14.74 -9.25 -44.30
CA ASP A 35 15.08 -7.83 -44.38
C ASP A 35 15.97 -7.56 -45.61
N GLN A 36 16.99 -8.40 -45.82
CA GLN A 36 17.84 -8.35 -47.02
C GLN A 36 17.06 -8.60 -48.33
N LEU A 37 16.02 -9.44 -48.31
CA LEU A 37 15.14 -9.66 -49.46
C LEU A 37 14.13 -8.52 -49.70
N LYS A 38 13.80 -7.74 -48.66
CA LYS A 38 12.93 -6.56 -48.73
C LYS A 38 13.68 -5.26 -49.06
N LEU A 39 14.98 -5.18 -48.82
CA LEU A 39 15.81 -4.02 -49.15
C LEU A 39 16.17 -3.98 -50.66
N GLY A 40 16.09 -2.79 -51.27
CA GLY A 40 16.42 -2.58 -52.69
C GLY A 40 15.26 -2.86 -53.65
N LYS A 41 15.54 -3.50 -54.79
CA LYS A 41 14.53 -3.78 -55.85
C LYS A 41 13.55 -4.92 -55.49
N GLY A 42 13.81 -5.66 -54.40
CA GLY A 42 13.05 -6.82 -53.92
C GLY A 42 11.52 -6.63 -53.88
N PRO A 43 10.99 -5.55 -53.27
CA PRO A 43 9.55 -5.33 -53.14
C PRO A 43 8.82 -5.19 -54.49
N ALA A 44 9.48 -4.66 -55.52
CA ALA A 44 8.93 -4.61 -56.86
C ALA A 44 8.88 -6.03 -57.46
N THR A 45 10.00 -6.76 -57.44
CA THR A 45 10.07 -8.13 -57.99
C THR A 45 9.12 -9.10 -57.29
N VAL A 46 8.97 -9.04 -55.97
CA VAL A 46 8.02 -9.89 -55.22
C VAL A 46 6.58 -9.56 -55.59
N LYS A 47 6.21 -8.28 -55.73
CA LYS A 47 4.88 -7.87 -56.20
C LYS A 47 4.61 -8.28 -57.65
N THR A 48 5.60 -8.22 -58.54
CA THR A 48 5.48 -8.71 -59.92
C THR A 48 5.33 -10.24 -59.98
N ILE A 49 6.07 -11.00 -59.16
CA ILE A 49 5.93 -12.45 -59.07
C ILE A 49 4.56 -12.83 -58.49
N ALA A 50 4.12 -12.21 -57.40
CA ALA A 50 2.80 -12.44 -56.83
C ALA A 50 1.67 -12.08 -57.83
N GLY A 51 1.80 -10.97 -58.55
CA GLY A 51 0.85 -10.54 -59.59
C GLY A 51 0.77 -11.52 -60.76
N THR A 52 1.91 -11.93 -61.33
CA THR A 52 1.94 -12.92 -62.43
C THR A 52 1.40 -14.28 -62.00
N MET A 53 1.75 -14.75 -60.79
CA MET A 53 1.18 -15.97 -60.22
C MET A 53 -0.33 -15.86 -59.97
N SER A 54 -0.84 -14.69 -59.56
CA SER A 54 -2.28 -14.46 -59.40
C SER A 54 -3.03 -14.42 -60.73
N VAL A 55 -2.43 -13.91 -61.81
CA VAL A 55 -3.02 -13.97 -63.16
C VAL A 55 -3.05 -15.41 -63.70
N ILE A 56 -1.98 -16.19 -63.47
CA ILE A 56 -1.92 -17.61 -63.85
C ILE A 56 -2.95 -18.43 -63.04
N LEU A 57 -3.10 -18.15 -61.74
CA LEU A 57 -4.13 -18.73 -60.88
C LEU A 57 -5.54 -18.43 -61.43
N LEU A 58 -5.83 -17.18 -61.78
CA LEU A 58 -7.12 -16.79 -62.36
C LEU A 58 -7.39 -17.47 -63.72
N SER A 59 -6.36 -17.59 -64.56
CA SER A 59 -6.44 -18.35 -65.83
C SER A 59 -6.76 -19.83 -65.59
N ASN A 60 -6.09 -20.48 -64.64
CA ASN A 60 -6.38 -21.86 -64.25
C ASN A 60 -7.80 -22.03 -63.70
N LEU A 61 -8.29 -21.10 -62.86
CA LEU A 61 -9.67 -21.09 -62.37
C LEU A 61 -10.70 -20.96 -63.50
N MET A 62 -10.47 -20.06 -64.47
CA MET A 62 -11.34 -19.92 -65.64
C MET A 62 -11.32 -21.18 -66.52
N ASN A 63 -10.18 -21.86 -66.66
CA ASN A 63 -10.12 -23.15 -67.36
C ASN A 63 -10.87 -24.27 -66.62
N ILE A 64 -10.76 -24.33 -65.29
CA ILE A 64 -11.54 -25.27 -64.44
C ILE A 64 -13.05 -25.06 -64.66
N ILE A 65 -13.53 -23.81 -64.58
CA ILE A 65 -14.94 -23.46 -64.79
C ILE A 65 -15.39 -23.79 -66.22
N LYS A 66 -14.55 -23.49 -67.23
CA LYS A 66 -14.83 -23.81 -68.64
C LYS A 66 -14.96 -25.32 -68.88
N ILE A 67 -14.12 -26.14 -68.27
CA ILE A 67 -14.19 -27.61 -68.37
C ILE A 67 -15.42 -28.15 -67.61
N GLN A 68 -15.74 -27.61 -66.43
CA GLN A 68 -16.96 -27.99 -65.70
C GLN A 68 -18.24 -27.65 -66.49
N ASN A 69 -18.33 -26.45 -67.04
CA ASN A 69 -19.47 -26.02 -67.86
C ASN A 69 -19.60 -26.82 -69.17
N LYS A 70 -18.48 -27.27 -69.75
CA LYS A 70 -18.47 -28.23 -70.89
C LYS A 70 -19.01 -29.59 -70.46
N GLY A 71 -18.54 -30.14 -69.34
CA GLY A 71 -19.00 -31.43 -68.80
C GLY A 71 -20.49 -31.42 -68.42
N ALA A 72 -20.97 -30.36 -67.78
CA ALA A 72 -22.37 -30.18 -67.42
C ALA A 72 -23.31 -30.13 -68.64
N LYS A 73 -22.84 -29.59 -69.78
CA LYS A 73 -23.62 -29.53 -71.03
C LYS A 73 -23.64 -30.84 -71.83
N LEU A 74 -22.68 -31.74 -71.63
CA LEU A 74 -22.59 -33.02 -72.35
C LEU A 74 -22.97 -34.24 -71.49
N GLY A 75 -23.29 -34.06 -70.21
CA GLY A 75 -23.71 -35.12 -69.28
C GLY A 75 -22.59 -36.10 -68.86
N THR A 76 -21.53 -36.23 -69.65
CA THR A 76 -20.34 -37.03 -69.38
C THR A 76 -19.07 -36.23 -69.68
N MET A 77 -18.04 -36.39 -68.84
CA MET A 77 -16.70 -35.85 -69.11
C MET A 77 -15.83 -36.88 -69.81
N SER A 78 -15.06 -36.46 -70.82
CA SER A 78 -14.07 -37.33 -71.44
C SER A 78 -12.95 -37.68 -70.43
N PRO A 79 -12.27 -38.83 -70.57
CA PRO A 79 -11.14 -39.18 -69.71
C PRO A 79 -10.02 -38.13 -69.74
N MET A 80 -9.82 -37.47 -70.89
CA MET A 80 -8.84 -36.40 -71.06
C MET A 80 -9.26 -35.12 -70.33
N ASP A 81 -10.52 -34.69 -70.47
CA ASP A 81 -11.06 -33.54 -69.72
C ASP A 81 -10.97 -33.77 -68.20
N GLN A 82 -11.19 -35.01 -67.72
CA GLN A 82 -11.09 -35.35 -66.31
C GLN A 82 -9.65 -35.26 -65.77
N VAL A 83 -8.65 -35.71 -66.53
CA VAL A 83 -7.22 -35.59 -66.15
C VAL A 83 -6.78 -34.13 -66.18
N LEU A 84 -7.20 -33.37 -67.19
CA LEU A 84 -6.90 -31.95 -67.34
C LEU A 84 -7.49 -31.11 -66.20
N TRP A 85 -8.76 -31.34 -65.85
CA TRP A 85 -9.45 -30.70 -64.72
C TRP A 85 -8.73 -30.96 -63.38
N ARG A 86 -8.36 -32.21 -63.10
CA ARG A 86 -7.61 -32.55 -61.87
C ARG A 86 -6.23 -31.88 -61.83
N THR A 87 -5.60 -31.70 -62.98
CA THR A 87 -4.27 -31.08 -63.08
C THR A 87 -4.34 -29.58 -62.81
N HIS A 88 -5.24 -28.84 -63.48
CA HIS A 88 -5.45 -27.42 -63.20
C HIS A 88 -5.94 -27.18 -61.76
N LEU A 89 -6.79 -28.05 -61.20
CA LEU A 89 -7.25 -27.94 -59.82
C LEU A 89 -6.10 -28.08 -58.80
N LEU A 90 -5.17 -29.01 -59.05
CA LEU A 90 -3.98 -29.18 -58.21
C LEU A 90 -3.02 -28.00 -58.36
N GLU A 91 -2.83 -27.47 -59.58
CA GLU A 91 -1.99 -26.29 -59.79
C GLU A 91 -2.60 -25.02 -59.17
N ALA A 92 -3.90 -24.77 -59.35
CA ALA A 92 -4.60 -23.64 -58.75
C ALA A 92 -4.56 -23.68 -57.21
N SER A 93 -4.81 -24.85 -56.60
CA SER A 93 -4.75 -24.99 -55.14
C SER A 93 -3.34 -24.80 -54.58
N LEU A 94 -2.31 -25.33 -55.24
CA LEU A 94 -0.91 -25.10 -54.84
C LEU A 94 -0.50 -23.63 -54.99
N MET A 95 -0.88 -22.96 -56.09
CA MET A 95 -0.60 -21.53 -56.28
C MET A 95 -1.30 -20.66 -55.23
N GLY A 96 -2.56 -20.96 -54.90
CA GLY A 96 -3.31 -20.25 -53.87
C GLY A 96 -2.69 -20.40 -52.48
N VAL A 97 -2.21 -21.60 -52.13
CA VAL A 97 -1.53 -21.86 -50.84
C VAL A 97 -0.17 -21.16 -50.75
N VAL A 98 0.61 -21.12 -51.84
CA VAL A 98 1.87 -20.36 -51.92
C VAL A 98 1.61 -18.85 -51.71
N LEU A 99 0.66 -18.26 -52.46
CA LEU A 99 0.30 -16.85 -52.28
C LEU A 99 -0.22 -16.53 -50.86
N PHE A 100 -0.94 -17.47 -50.24
CA PHE A 100 -1.40 -17.34 -48.86
C PHE A 100 -0.24 -17.40 -47.85
N PHE A 101 0.69 -18.35 -47.97
CA PHE A 101 1.85 -18.40 -47.08
C PHE A 101 2.77 -17.19 -47.25
N GLY A 102 3.01 -16.72 -48.46
CA GLY A 102 3.73 -15.47 -48.71
C GLY A 102 3.11 -14.27 -48.00
N PHE A 103 1.78 -14.13 -48.03
CA PHE A 103 1.07 -13.09 -47.29
C PHE A 103 1.16 -13.24 -45.76
N ILE A 104 1.06 -14.47 -45.23
CA ILE A 104 1.23 -14.74 -43.80
C ILE A 104 2.66 -14.44 -43.34
N ILE A 105 3.68 -14.79 -44.14
CA ILE A 105 5.09 -14.48 -43.87
C ILE A 105 5.32 -12.96 -43.87
N ASP A 106 4.80 -12.23 -44.85
CA ASP A 106 4.91 -10.76 -44.92
C ASP A 106 4.26 -10.07 -43.70
N ARG A 107 3.02 -10.47 -43.37
CA ARG A 107 2.26 -9.90 -42.25
C ARG A 107 2.84 -10.26 -40.89
N THR A 108 3.34 -11.49 -40.72
CA THR A 108 4.02 -11.88 -39.46
C THR A 108 5.36 -11.18 -39.31
N HIS A 109 6.17 -11.08 -40.38
CA HIS A 109 7.41 -10.29 -40.40
C HIS A 109 7.17 -8.84 -39.91
N HIS A 110 6.16 -8.16 -40.46
CA HIS A 110 5.82 -6.79 -40.05
C HIS A 110 5.41 -6.68 -38.56
N TYR A 111 4.63 -7.65 -38.05
CA TYR A 111 4.30 -7.69 -36.61
C TYR A 111 5.51 -8.00 -35.73
N LEU A 112 6.45 -8.85 -36.20
CA LEU A 112 7.70 -9.15 -35.50
C LEU A 112 8.60 -7.91 -35.44
N GLU A 113 8.79 -7.21 -36.56
CA GLU A 113 9.53 -5.96 -36.67
C GLU A 113 8.98 -4.92 -35.68
N LYS A 114 7.66 -4.67 -35.70
CA LYS A 114 7.03 -3.72 -34.77
C LYS A 114 7.17 -4.13 -33.29
N LEU A 115 7.14 -5.43 -32.98
CA LEU A 115 7.39 -5.96 -31.63
C LEU A 115 8.87 -5.83 -31.20
N ILE A 116 9.81 -5.92 -32.13
CA ILE A 116 11.24 -5.69 -31.89
C ILE A 116 11.47 -4.20 -31.59
N THR A 117 10.92 -3.28 -32.38
CA THR A 117 11.01 -1.83 -32.15
C THR A 117 10.33 -1.40 -30.84
N LEU A 118 9.16 -1.96 -30.50
CA LEU A 118 8.54 -1.74 -29.19
C LEU A 118 9.44 -2.24 -28.05
N ARG A 119 10.09 -3.40 -28.21
CA ARG A 119 11.02 -3.95 -27.22
C ARG A 119 12.31 -3.12 -27.10
N SER A 120 12.88 -2.59 -28.18
CA SER A 120 14.05 -1.71 -28.09
C SER A 120 13.72 -0.40 -27.39
N ASN A 121 12.54 0.16 -27.64
CA ASN A 121 12.11 1.41 -26.99
C ASN A 121 11.86 1.20 -25.48
N VAL A 122 11.25 0.08 -25.09
CA VAL A 122 11.14 -0.34 -23.67
C VAL A 122 12.50 -0.68 -23.06
N GLY A 123 13.46 -1.13 -23.86
CA GLY A 123 14.85 -1.29 -23.45
C GLY A 123 15.54 0.05 -23.15
N SER A 124 15.34 1.06 -24.01
CA SER A 124 15.86 2.42 -23.82
C SER A 124 15.30 3.06 -22.55
N SER A 125 13.97 3.06 -22.40
CA SER A 125 13.34 3.67 -21.21
C SER A 125 13.67 2.94 -19.91
N LYS A 126 13.95 1.63 -19.95
CA LYS A 126 14.53 0.92 -18.79
C LYS A 126 15.97 1.33 -18.51
N GLY A 127 16.78 1.58 -19.54
CA GLY A 127 18.14 2.12 -19.40
C GLY A 127 18.14 3.52 -18.79
N GLU A 128 17.29 4.41 -19.30
CA GLU A 128 17.04 5.74 -18.74
C GLU A 128 16.57 5.67 -17.29
N LEU A 129 15.65 4.76 -16.95
CA LEU A 129 15.20 4.54 -15.57
C LEU A 129 16.30 4.01 -14.65
N GLU A 130 17.22 3.17 -15.13
CA GLU A 130 18.40 2.74 -14.36
C GLU A 130 19.46 3.85 -14.23
N GLN A 131 19.59 4.74 -15.22
CA GLN A 131 20.43 5.93 -15.12
C GLN A 131 19.88 6.94 -14.10
N LEU A 132 18.59 7.29 -14.18
CA LEU A 132 17.90 8.13 -13.19
C LEU A 132 17.94 7.50 -11.77
N ARG A 133 17.97 6.17 -11.68
CA ARG A 133 18.14 5.46 -10.40
C ARG A 133 19.55 5.60 -9.83
N LYS A 134 20.59 5.56 -10.68
CA LYS A 134 21.99 5.84 -10.28
C LYS A 134 22.18 7.30 -9.85
N GLU A 135 21.64 8.23 -10.62
CA GLU A 135 21.64 9.65 -10.29
C GLU A 135 20.93 9.91 -8.95
N ARG A 136 19.77 9.29 -8.71
CA ARG A 136 19.09 9.32 -7.41
C ARG A 136 19.95 8.75 -6.26
N THR A 137 20.77 7.71 -6.48
CA THR A 137 21.68 7.22 -5.44
C THR A 137 22.87 8.15 -5.21
N GLU A 138 23.48 8.71 -6.25
CA GLU A 138 24.53 9.72 -6.09
C GLU A 138 24.02 10.99 -5.41
N LEU A 139 22.80 11.43 -5.71
CA LEU A 139 22.17 12.57 -5.04
C LEU A 139 21.94 12.28 -3.55
N LYS A 140 21.58 11.05 -3.18
CA LYS A 140 21.48 10.63 -1.77
C LYS A 140 22.84 10.57 -1.07
N GLU A 141 23.89 10.09 -1.72
CA GLU A 141 25.25 10.11 -1.16
C GLU A 141 25.75 11.56 -0.98
N LYS A 142 25.44 12.46 -1.92
CA LYS A 142 25.71 13.90 -1.83
C LYS A 142 24.92 14.54 -0.67
N GLU A 143 23.64 14.20 -0.51
CA GLU A 143 22.77 14.65 0.58
C GLU A 143 23.23 14.14 1.97
N GLU A 144 23.68 12.89 2.06
CA GLU A 144 24.25 12.34 3.30
C GLU A 144 25.60 13.00 3.63
N LYS A 145 26.42 13.32 2.61
CA LYS A 145 27.69 14.05 2.78
C LYS A 145 27.45 15.49 3.23
N THR A 146 26.53 16.24 2.63
CA THR A 146 26.20 17.59 3.09
C THR A 146 25.54 17.57 4.47
N SER A 147 24.73 16.56 4.80
CA SER A 147 24.20 16.37 6.16
C SER A 147 25.32 16.15 7.20
N LYS A 148 26.37 15.38 6.87
CA LYS A 148 27.56 15.22 7.71
C LYS A 148 28.35 16.53 7.86
N GLU A 149 28.54 17.27 6.77
CA GLU A 149 29.20 18.59 6.78
C GLU A 149 28.41 19.62 7.61
N ILE A 150 27.09 19.65 7.51
CA ILE A 150 26.19 20.49 8.32
C ILE A 150 26.28 20.12 9.80
N LYS A 151 26.32 18.84 10.15
CA LYS A 151 26.54 18.39 11.54
C LYS A 151 27.89 18.88 12.07
N GLN A 152 28.96 18.69 11.31
CA GLN A 152 30.31 19.11 11.71
C GLN A 152 30.45 20.65 11.78
N LEU A 153 29.73 21.40 10.95
CA LEU A 153 29.64 22.87 11.05
C LEU A 153 28.86 23.30 12.30
N LYS A 154 27.77 22.62 12.65
CA LYS A 154 26.99 22.89 13.89
C LYS A 154 27.80 22.59 15.17
N GLU A 155 28.60 21.54 15.13
CA GLU A 155 29.55 21.17 16.20
C GLU A 155 30.67 22.21 16.35
N LYS A 156 31.26 22.68 15.23
CA LYS A 156 32.18 23.83 15.25
C LYS A 156 31.51 25.10 15.78
N LEU A 157 30.25 25.37 15.41
CA LEU A 157 29.50 26.54 15.86
C LEU A 157 29.26 26.53 17.39
N SER A 158 28.97 25.37 17.96
CA SER A 158 28.82 25.22 19.42
C SER A 158 30.15 25.39 20.15
N CYS A 159 31.24 24.80 19.64
CA CYS A 159 32.59 25.01 20.17
C CYS A 159 33.02 26.49 20.11
N VAL A 160 32.75 27.20 19.01
CA VAL A 160 33.02 28.65 18.89
C VAL A 160 32.14 29.46 19.85
N SER A 161 30.86 29.10 20.02
CA SER A 161 29.96 29.77 20.98
C SER A 161 30.41 29.59 22.44
N GLU A 162 30.93 28.43 22.80
CA GLU A 162 31.48 28.16 24.14
C GLU A 162 32.79 28.94 24.38
N ASN A 163 33.69 28.95 23.39
CA ASN A 163 34.90 29.78 23.45
C ASN A 163 34.59 31.28 23.52
N LEU A 164 33.54 31.76 22.83
CA LEU A 164 33.07 33.13 22.92
C LEU A 164 32.62 33.47 24.35
N LYS A 165 31.79 32.62 24.97
CA LYS A 165 31.35 32.78 26.37
C LYS A 165 32.52 32.75 27.35
N LYS A 166 33.53 31.90 27.11
CA LYS A 166 34.76 31.85 27.91
C LYS A 166 35.56 33.15 27.78
N ALA A 167 35.75 33.66 26.56
CA ALA A 167 36.43 34.92 26.30
C ALA A 167 35.67 36.13 26.88
N GLU A 168 34.34 36.15 26.82
CA GLU A 168 33.50 37.18 27.44
C GLU A 168 33.64 37.17 28.97
N LYS A 169 33.68 35.98 29.59
CA LYS A 169 33.94 35.84 31.03
C LYS A 169 35.35 36.31 31.40
N GLU A 170 36.37 35.91 30.63
CA GLU A 170 37.75 36.38 30.83
C GLU A 170 37.90 37.89 30.61
N SER A 171 37.11 38.49 29.72
CA SER A 171 37.05 39.94 29.55
C SER A 171 36.48 40.63 30.79
N LYS A 172 35.33 40.17 31.30
CA LYS A 172 34.70 40.70 32.52
C LYS A 172 35.56 40.50 33.77
N GLU A 173 36.32 39.40 33.84
CA GLU A 173 37.30 39.17 34.90
C GLU A 173 38.52 40.09 34.78
N LYS A 174 38.94 40.47 33.56
CA LYS A 174 39.99 41.48 33.34
C LYS A 174 39.49 42.89 33.61
N GLU A 175 38.23 43.18 33.31
CA GLU A 175 37.58 44.47 33.52
C GLU A 175 37.44 44.77 35.02
N THR A 176 36.92 43.83 35.81
CA THR A 176 36.90 43.94 37.28
C THR A 176 38.29 43.96 37.93
N LYS A 177 39.29 43.30 37.31
CA LYS A 177 40.71 43.45 37.70
C LYS A 177 41.30 44.81 37.31
N LEU A 178 40.80 45.45 36.25
CA LEU A 178 41.19 46.80 35.87
C LEU A 178 40.56 47.82 36.83
N GLU A 179 39.28 47.71 37.14
CA GLU A 179 38.59 48.56 38.13
C GLU A 179 39.25 48.49 39.52
N THR A 180 39.60 47.28 39.97
CA THR A 180 40.30 47.11 41.26
C THR A 180 41.76 47.56 41.20
N ALA A 181 42.45 47.40 40.06
CA ALA A 181 43.76 48.00 39.86
C ALA A 181 43.71 49.54 39.79
N GLU A 182 42.67 50.13 39.20
CA GLU A 182 42.45 51.58 39.11
C GLU A 182 42.05 52.17 40.47
N ALA A 183 41.26 51.45 41.28
CA ALA A 183 41.03 51.76 42.69
C ALA A 183 42.34 51.70 43.50
N HIS A 184 43.20 50.71 43.24
CA HIS A 184 44.54 50.65 43.85
C HIS A 184 45.47 51.76 43.34
N VAL A 185 45.42 52.13 42.06
CA VAL A 185 46.23 53.23 41.48
C VAL A 185 45.76 54.57 41.99
N THR A 186 44.46 54.82 42.15
CA THR A 186 43.95 56.07 42.75
C THR A 186 44.21 56.13 44.26
N ALA A 187 44.15 55.01 44.98
CA ALA A 187 44.59 54.91 46.37
C ALA A 187 46.11 55.15 46.51
N LEU A 188 46.93 54.54 45.64
CA LEU A 188 48.37 54.77 45.56
C LEU A 188 48.70 56.17 45.07
N GLN A 189 47.89 56.79 44.21
CA GLN A 189 48.09 58.18 43.78
C GLN A 189 47.84 59.13 44.94
N LYS A 190 46.76 58.91 45.71
CA LYS A 190 46.51 59.64 46.97
C LYS A 190 47.66 59.44 47.95
N GLN A 191 48.03 58.19 48.24
CA GLN A 191 49.14 57.87 49.14
C GLN A 191 50.47 58.44 48.63
N SER A 192 50.69 58.46 47.31
CA SER A 192 51.88 59.06 46.70
C SER A 192 51.86 60.59 46.73
N SER A 193 50.69 61.25 46.75
CA SER A 193 50.57 62.70 46.94
C SER A 193 50.80 63.10 48.40
N GLU A 194 50.41 62.24 49.33
CA GLU A 194 50.72 62.34 50.76
C GLU A 194 52.24 62.10 50.97
N LEU A 195 52.81 61.09 50.30
CA LEU A 195 54.25 60.90 50.17
C LEU A 195 54.95 61.96 49.31
N LEU A 196 54.26 62.79 48.51
CA LEU A 196 54.87 63.87 47.72
C LEU A 196 54.99 65.12 48.58
N LEU A 197 54.03 65.38 49.48
CA LEU A 197 54.20 66.35 50.55
C LEU A 197 55.33 65.94 51.51
N GLU A 198 55.46 64.64 51.81
CA GLU A 198 56.57 64.12 52.60
C GLU A 198 57.90 64.06 51.82
N TYR A 199 57.86 63.81 50.51
CA TYR A 199 59.03 63.82 49.64
C TYR A 199 59.50 65.22 49.29
N ASP A 200 58.63 66.22 49.09
CA ASP A 200 59.03 67.61 48.88
C ASP A 200 59.73 68.15 50.14
N ARG A 201 59.21 67.81 51.31
CA ARG A 201 59.87 68.05 52.60
C ARG A 201 61.21 67.32 52.70
N LEU A 202 61.25 66.04 52.33
CA LEU A 202 62.50 65.28 52.29
C LEU A 202 63.43 65.69 51.14
N LEU A 203 62.96 66.43 50.12
CA LEU A 203 63.73 66.98 49.01
C LEU A 203 64.28 68.36 49.38
N GLU A 204 63.63 69.09 50.29
CA GLU A 204 64.26 70.20 51.02
C GLU A 204 65.43 69.65 51.88
N ASP A 205 65.22 68.54 52.59
CA ASP A 205 66.29 67.83 53.32
C ASP A 205 67.31 67.10 52.42
N ASN A 206 66.98 66.78 51.16
CA ASN A 206 67.82 65.97 50.26
C ASN A 206 68.36 66.75 49.05
N GLN A 207 67.96 68.00 48.79
CA GLN A 207 68.77 68.95 48.03
C GLN A 207 69.98 69.38 48.88
N ASN A 208 69.82 69.44 50.21
CA ASN A 208 70.93 69.51 51.16
C ASN A 208 71.93 68.34 50.99
N LEU A 209 71.49 67.13 50.61
CA LEU A 209 72.32 65.92 50.54
C LEU A 209 72.75 65.51 49.11
N GLN A 210 71.92 65.69 48.08
CA GLN A 210 72.29 65.51 46.66
C GLN A 210 73.17 66.64 46.12
N SER A 211 73.64 67.53 46.99
CA SER A 211 74.89 68.25 46.83
C SER A 211 76.13 67.34 46.67
N GLN A 212 76.01 65.99 46.76
CA GLN A 212 77.13 65.06 46.96
C GLN A 212 77.48 64.04 45.81
N ILE A 213 76.62 63.12 45.30
CA ILE A 213 77.08 61.85 44.60
C ILE A 213 76.23 61.39 43.33
N LEU A 214 76.74 60.49 42.43
CA LEU A 214 76.36 60.20 41.00
C LEU A 214 76.54 58.71 40.42
N ILE A 215 75.82 58.27 39.31
CA ILE A 215 76.18 57.40 38.08
C ILE A 215 75.94 55.79 37.85
N GLU A 216 75.13 55.38 36.79
CA GLU A 216 75.12 54.35 35.59
C GLU A 216 75.04 52.71 35.46
N ASP A 217 74.66 52.06 34.27
CA ASP A 217 74.38 50.56 33.84
C ASP A 217 74.52 50.18 32.24
N CYS A 218 74.17 49.10 31.38
CA CYS A 218 73.36 47.77 31.22
C CYS A 218 73.55 46.83 29.86
N ILE A 219 72.73 45.72 29.56
CA ILE A 219 72.28 44.86 28.29
C ILE A 219 73.13 43.72 27.46
N PHE A 220 72.78 42.73 26.49
CA PHE A 220 71.62 41.99 25.72
C PHE A 220 71.91 40.73 24.68
N TYR A 221 70.92 39.85 24.19
CA TYR A 221 70.65 39.05 22.84
C TYR A 221 71.37 37.67 22.29
N ILE A 222 71.05 36.69 21.30
CA ILE A 222 70.03 36.10 20.23
C ILE A 222 70.18 34.53 19.72
N ALA A 223 69.50 33.93 18.63
CA ALA A 223 69.51 32.45 18.10
C ALA A 223 69.01 32.01 16.58
N GLY A 224 68.95 30.68 16.07
CA GLY A 224 68.53 30.15 14.65
C GLY A 224 68.35 28.57 14.23
N THR A 225 67.93 28.08 12.97
CA THR A 225 67.50 26.63 12.49
C THR A 225 67.47 26.16 10.91
N ASP A 226 67.19 24.84 10.45
CA ASP A 226 66.43 24.26 9.17
C ASP A 226 66.83 22.95 8.21
N LYS A 227 65.85 22.18 7.56
CA LYS A 227 65.58 21.29 6.24
C LYS A 227 66.16 19.94 5.53
N ILE A 228 65.31 19.14 4.74
CA ILE A 228 65.41 18.39 3.33
C ILE A 228 65.22 16.80 2.96
N ASP A 229 64.88 16.32 1.68
CA ASP A 229 64.27 14.95 1.20
C ASP A 229 64.52 14.30 -0.30
N ALA A 230 64.16 12.99 -0.72
CA ALA A 230 64.23 12.32 -2.16
C ALA A 230 63.49 10.91 -2.61
N ARG A 231 63.71 10.23 -3.81
CA ARG A 231 62.77 9.29 -4.66
C ARG A 231 63.29 8.13 -5.70
N GLU A 232 62.47 7.13 -6.23
CA GLU A 232 62.27 6.57 -7.70
C GLU A 232 62.27 5.00 -8.22
N SER A 233 61.44 4.63 -9.29
CA SER A 233 61.54 3.64 -10.50
C SER A 233 61.25 2.06 -10.62
N SER A 234 60.65 1.48 -11.75
CA SER A 234 60.71 0.04 -12.34
C SER A 234 59.58 -0.50 -13.38
N SER A 235 59.71 -1.68 -14.13
CA SER A 235 58.65 -2.61 -14.82
C SER A 235 59.00 -3.46 -16.15
N LYS A 236 58.28 -4.58 -16.59
CA LYS A 236 58.04 -5.21 -18.02
C LYS A 236 57.61 -6.75 -18.26
N CYS A 237 57.09 -7.16 -19.49
CA CYS A 237 57.00 -8.51 -20.27
C CYS A 237 55.90 -9.65 -20.01
N CYS A 238 55.57 -10.76 -20.80
CA CYS A 238 55.54 -11.27 -22.26
C CYS A 238 54.80 -12.71 -22.49
N GLY A 239 54.62 -13.35 -23.72
CA GLY A 239 53.96 -14.73 -23.97
C GLY A 239 53.78 -15.34 -25.45
N ILE A 240 53.34 -16.64 -25.72
CA ILE A 240 53.22 -17.37 -27.09
C ILE A 240 52.33 -18.72 -27.25
N CYS A 241 52.14 -19.36 -28.47
CA CYS A 241 51.27 -20.57 -28.89
C CYS A 241 51.93 -21.63 -29.92
N ASN A 242 51.41 -22.63 -30.73
CA ASN A 242 50.09 -23.19 -31.34
C ASN A 242 50.19 -24.56 -32.21
N SER A 243 49.09 -25.31 -32.60
CA SER A 243 48.78 -26.09 -33.91
C SER A 243 48.60 -27.68 -34.11
N ARG A 244 47.98 -28.13 -35.27
CA ARG A 244 47.85 -29.50 -36.02
C ARG A 244 46.58 -30.43 -35.82
N LYS A 245 46.15 -31.49 -36.61
CA LYS A 245 45.98 -31.91 -38.09
C LYS A 245 45.08 -33.23 -38.28
N THR A 246 44.55 -33.64 -39.48
CA THR A 246 43.53 -34.78 -39.73
C THR A 246 43.63 -35.73 -41.02
N PRO A 247 42.78 -36.81 -41.25
CA PRO A 247 42.84 -37.89 -42.33
C PRO A 247 41.50 -38.34 -43.11
N MET A 248 41.48 -39.43 -43.95
CA MET A 248 40.35 -40.04 -44.79
C MET A 248 40.56 -41.53 -45.29
N GLU A 249 39.52 -42.28 -45.82
CA GLU A 249 39.59 -43.25 -47.00
C GLU A 249 38.23 -43.88 -47.56
N GLU A 250 38.25 -44.79 -48.59
CA GLU A 250 37.15 -45.24 -49.52
C GLU A 250 36.96 -46.79 -49.75
N THR A 251 35.91 -47.26 -50.50
CA THR A 251 35.95 -48.28 -51.63
C THR A 251 34.58 -48.65 -52.29
N SER A 252 34.55 -49.41 -53.42
CA SER A 252 33.34 -49.84 -54.20
C SER A 252 33.52 -51.17 -54.96
N ASP A 253 32.45 -51.83 -55.48
CA ASP A 253 32.57 -52.89 -56.54
C ASP A 253 31.30 -53.20 -57.40
N ARG A 254 31.38 -54.21 -58.30
CA ARG A 254 30.78 -54.33 -59.66
C ARG A 254 29.49 -55.20 -59.86
N LEU A 255 29.20 -55.46 -61.14
CA LEU A 255 27.94 -55.92 -61.78
C LEU A 255 28.08 -57.32 -62.44
N ASN A 256 26.99 -58.11 -62.53
CA ASN A 256 26.78 -59.10 -63.60
C ASN A 256 25.29 -59.47 -63.82
N PRO A 257 24.85 -59.92 -65.03
CA PRO A 257 23.43 -60.23 -65.33
C PRO A 257 23.15 -61.67 -65.84
N GLY A 258 21.92 -62.17 -65.62
CA GLY A 258 21.39 -63.39 -66.27
C GLY A 258 20.16 -63.96 -65.58
N ILE A 259 19.33 -64.71 -66.32
CA ILE A 259 18.13 -65.47 -65.89
C ILE A 259 16.91 -64.63 -65.48
N THR A 260 15.73 -65.03 -65.98
CA THR A 260 14.42 -64.41 -65.70
C THR A 260 13.39 -65.48 -65.32
N PRO A 261 12.98 -65.60 -64.03
CA PRO A 261 11.91 -66.51 -63.64
C PRO A 261 10.52 -65.97 -64.02
N GLU A 262 9.57 -66.89 -64.17
CA GLU A 262 8.18 -66.62 -64.57
C GLU A 262 7.45 -65.66 -63.60
N PHE A 263 6.69 -64.72 -64.16
CA PHE A 263 6.17 -63.55 -63.44
C PHE A 263 4.65 -63.59 -63.25
N ASP A 264 4.18 -64.02 -62.08
CA ASP A 264 2.77 -63.87 -61.68
C ASP A 264 2.48 -62.44 -61.18
N PRO A 265 1.62 -61.65 -61.86
CA PRO A 265 1.27 -60.30 -61.44
C PRO A 265 0.35 -60.26 -60.20
N LYS A 266 -0.28 -61.37 -59.79
CA LYS A 266 -1.10 -61.41 -58.56
C LYS A 266 -0.21 -61.46 -57.32
N THR A 267 0.85 -62.24 -57.29
CA THR A 267 1.76 -62.35 -56.13
C THR A 267 2.99 -61.45 -56.19
N MET A 268 3.51 -61.11 -57.37
CA MET A 268 4.83 -60.45 -57.51
C MET A 268 4.80 -59.10 -58.23
N ARG A 269 5.88 -58.32 -58.06
CA ARG A 269 6.07 -57.04 -58.76
C ARG A 269 7.55 -56.75 -59.02
N SER A 270 7.89 -56.56 -60.30
CA SER A 270 9.26 -56.23 -60.76
C SER A 270 9.67 -54.78 -60.52
N THR A 271 8.70 -53.86 -60.44
CA THR A 271 8.95 -52.42 -60.22
C THR A 271 8.90 -52.04 -58.74
N LYS A 272 9.94 -51.32 -58.28
CA LYS A 272 10.02 -50.79 -56.90
C LYS A 272 8.81 -49.87 -56.61
N PRO A 273 8.11 -50.01 -55.47
CA PRO A 273 6.93 -49.20 -55.17
C PRO A 273 7.26 -47.70 -55.08
N GLY A 274 6.44 -46.88 -55.74
CA GLY A 274 6.68 -45.46 -55.93
C GLY A 274 6.49 -44.63 -54.66
N LEU A 275 7.60 -44.23 -54.03
CA LEU A 275 7.63 -43.43 -52.80
C LEU A 275 6.85 -42.10 -52.89
N LYS A 276 6.69 -41.52 -54.10
CA LYS A 276 6.06 -40.21 -54.32
C LYS A 276 4.69 -40.06 -53.64
N ARG A 277 3.80 -41.07 -53.74
CA ARG A 277 2.44 -40.99 -53.20
C ARG A 277 2.40 -41.16 -51.68
N LEU A 278 3.25 -42.02 -51.12
CA LEU A 278 3.44 -42.14 -49.67
C LEU A 278 4.01 -40.85 -49.07
N PHE A 279 5.00 -40.25 -49.73
CA PHE A 279 5.62 -39.00 -49.29
C PHE A 279 4.60 -37.85 -49.25
N ILE A 280 3.77 -37.70 -50.27
CA ILE A 280 2.69 -36.70 -50.30
C ILE A 280 1.68 -36.92 -49.17
N THR A 281 1.16 -38.14 -48.97
CA THR A 281 0.17 -38.40 -47.91
C THR A 281 0.76 -38.26 -46.51
N THR A 282 2.02 -38.67 -46.31
CA THR A 282 2.73 -38.50 -45.04
C THR A 282 3.05 -37.03 -44.76
N SER A 283 3.42 -36.25 -45.79
CA SER A 283 3.65 -34.80 -45.66
C SER A 283 2.38 -34.05 -45.27
N VAL A 284 1.22 -34.39 -45.85
CA VAL A 284 -0.07 -33.78 -45.48
C VAL A 284 -0.46 -34.11 -44.04
N LEU A 285 -0.28 -35.37 -43.62
CA LEU A 285 -0.49 -35.77 -42.22
C LEU A 285 0.47 -35.02 -41.27
N PHE A 286 1.75 -34.88 -41.64
CA PHE A 286 2.75 -34.17 -40.84
C PHE A 286 2.41 -32.69 -40.68
N SER A 287 2.00 -32.00 -41.75
CA SER A 287 1.52 -30.62 -41.67
C SER A 287 0.28 -30.47 -40.78
N PHE A 288 -0.64 -31.44 -40.82
CA PHE A 288 -1.81 -31.43 -39.93
C PHE A 288 -1.40 -31.61 -38.46
N LEU A 289 -0.48 -32.53 -38.17
CA LEU A 289 0.05 -32.75 -36.82
C LEU A 289 0.83 -31.54 -36.28
N LEU A 290 1.60 -30.83 -37.12
CA LEU A 290 2.25 -29.56 -36.76
C LEU A 290 1.24 -28.43 -36.48
N GLY A 291 0.05 -28.49 -37.09
CA GLY A 291 -1.03 -27.53 -36.84
C GLY A 291 -1.67 -27.66 -35.44
N VAL A 292 -1.64 -28.84 -34.82
CA VAL A 292 -2.29 -29.08 -33.53
C VAL A 292 -1.63 -28.29 -32.37
N PRO A 293 -0.29 -28.28 -32.20
CA PRO A 293 0.37 -27.40 -31.23
C PRO A 293 0.10 -25.91 -31.46
N PHE A 294 0.00 -25.47 -32.72
CA PHE A 294 -0.32 -24.07 -33.04
C PHE A 294 -1.75 -23.72 -32.62
N LEU A 295 -2.73 -24.57 -32.97
CA LEU A 295 -4.12 -24.40 -32.55
C LEU A 295 -4.23 -24.37 -31.01
N TRP A 296 -3.62 -25.34 -30.32
CA TRP A 296 -3.61 -25.40 -28.86
C TRP A 296 -3.05 -24.12 -28.24
N LYS A 297 -1.93 -23.60 -28.76
CA LYS A 297 -1.32 -22.37 -28.25
C LYS A 297 -2.11 -21.10 -28.62
N SER A 298 -2.87 -21.12 -29.71
CA SER A 298 -3.77 -20.01 -30.10
C SER A 298 -5.03 -19.89 -29.24
N VAL A 299 -5.43 -20.98 -28.58
CA VAL A 299 -6.58 -21.06 -27.66
C VAL A 299 -6.15 -20.88 -26.19
N GLU A 300 -4.86 -20.80 -25.91
CA GLU A 300 -4.32 -20.61 -24.56
C GLU A 300 -4.49 -19.17 -24.07
N ILE A 301 -5.41 -18.96 -23.13
CA ILE A 301 -5.67 -17.66 -22.49
C ILE A 301 -4.49 -17.28 -21.59
N TYR A 302 -3.85 -16.15 -21.89
CA TYR A 302 -2.79 -15.58 -21.04
C TYR A 302 -3.31 -15.25 -19.62
N ARG A 303 -2.44 -15.46 -18.64
CA ARG A 303 -2.67 -15.18 -17.22
C ARG A 303 -1.43 -14.49 -16.66
N SER A 304 -1.63 -13.43 -15.88
CA SER A 304 -0.59 -13.00 -14.94
C SER A 304 -0.39 -14.05 -13.84
N PRO A 305 0.85 -14.43 -13.48
CA PRO A 305 1.10 -15.42 -12.44
C PRO A 305 0.90 -14.81 -11.04
N LEU A 306 -0.06 -15.33 -10.28
CA LEU A 306 -0.28 -14.91 -8.89
C LEU A 306 0.63 -15.66 -7.91
N PRO A 307 1.16 -15.00 -6.86
CA PRO A 307 2.04 -15.62 -5.87
C PRO A 307 1.25 -16.40 -4.81
N PHE A 308 0.60 -17.51 -5.19
CA PHE A 308 -0.28 -18.29 -4.30
C PHE A 308 0.38 -18.67 -2.96
N HIS A 309 1.67 -19.04 -2.98
CA HIS A 309 2.42 -19.37 -1.76
C HIS A 309 2.51 -18.19 -0.77
N ASP A 310 2.71 -16.95 -1.25
CA ASP A 310 2.74 -15.77 -0.37
C ASP A 310 1.35 -15.43 0.18
N ILE A 311 0.28 -15.69 -0.58
CA ILE A 311 -1.10 -15.51 -0.12
C ILE A 311 -1.44 -16.52 0.98
N ASP A 312 -1.20 -17.80 0.71
CA ASP A 312 -1.49 -18.89 1.63
C ASP A 312 -0.63 -18.71 2.91
N SER A 313 0.67 -18.40 2.78
CA SER A 313 1.57 -18.06 3.90
C SER A 313 1.14 -16.83 4.71
N LEU A 314 0.63 -15.76 4.08
CA LEU A 314 0.12 -14.59 4.81
C LEU A 314 -1.15 -14.96 5.61
N SER A 315 -1.99 -15.83 5.04
CA SER A 315 -3.20 -16.31 5.71
C SER A 315 -2.88 -17.13 6.95
N ASP A 316 -1.87 -17.99 6.87
CA ASP A 316 -1.48 -18.85 7.98
C ASP A 316 -0.71 -18.08 9.06
N GLN A 317 0.10 -17.08 8.70
CA GLN A 317 0.70 -16.15 9.67
C GLN A 317 -0.35 -15.37 10.47
N ILE A 318 -1.36 -14.81 9.82
CA ILE A 318 -2.40 -14.02 10.50
C ILE A 318 -3.30 -14.88 11.41
N LYS A 319 -3.45 -16.18 11.12
CA LYS A 319 -4.19 -17.12 11.99
C LYS A 319 -3.36 -17.65 13.16
N SER A 320 -2.07 -17.94 12.93
CA SER A 320 -1.20 -18.59 13.92
C SER A 320 -0.55 -17.62 14.90
N THR A 321 -0.24 -16.41 14.44
CA THR A 321 0.31 -15.33 15.28
C THR A 321 -0.66 -14.14 15.28
N PRO A 322 -1.47 -13.92 16.34
CA PRO A 322 -2.33 -12.75 16.42
C PRO A 322 -1.48 -11.48 16.48
N LEU A 323 -1.90 -10.43 15.77
CA LEU A 323 -1.16 -9.18 15.71
C LEU A 323 -1.13 -8.51 17.08
N ARG A 324 0.07 -8.43 17.68
CA ARG A 324 0.34 -7.70 18.92
C ARG A 324 1.16 -6.43 18.64
N PHE A 325 1.05 -5.48 19.55
CA PHE A 325 1.80 -4.22 19.53
C PHE A 325 2.58 -4.07 20.84
N PRO A 326 3.86 -3.66 20.84
CA PRO A 326 4.58 -3.36 22.06
C PRO A 326 4.02 -2.07 22.70
N CYS A 327 3.62 -2.16 23.97
CA CYS A 327 3.07 -1.05 24.74
C CYS A 327 3.79 -0.96 26.10
N ASN A 328 4.39 0.18 26.41
CA ASN A 328 5.22 0.32 27.60
C ASN A 328 4.42 1.02 28.71
N PHE A 329 4.14 0.35 29.81
CA PHE A 329 3.31 0.88 30.90
C PHE A 329 4.15 1.27 32.11
N HIS A 330 3.86 2.44 32.69
CA HIS A 330 4.62 3.02 33.78
C HIS A 330 3.69 3.64 34.84
N ALA A 331 3.63 3.03 36.03
CA ALA A 331 2.85 3.54 37.14
C ALA A 331 3.73 4.30 38.14
N VAL A 332 3.38 5.54 38.44
CA VAL A 332 4.12 6.42 39.36
C VAL A 332 3.28 6.70 40.59
N PHE A 333 3.78 6.34 41.78
CA PHE A 333 3.10 6.56 43.05
C PHE A 333 3.84 7.65 43.84
N VAL A 334 3.17 8.76 44.15
CA VAL A 334 3.78 9.97 44.74
C VAL A 334 3.19 10.24 46.14
N GLY A 335 4.05 10.32 47.14
CA GLY A 335 3.68 10.61 48.54
C GLY A 335 3.44 9.37 49.42
N PHE A 336 4.02 8.23 49.06
CA PHE A 336 3.87 6.94 49.78
C PHE A 336 5.12 6.60 50.59
N GLN A 337 4.96 6.24 51.88
CA GLN A 337 6.09 6.22 52.82
C GLN A 337 7.07 5.03 52.72
N SER A 338 6.61 3.81 52.39
CA SER A 338 7.45 2.60 52.57
C SER A 338 7.03 1.39 51.73
N THR A 339 6.56 1.59 50.50
CA THR A 339 6.12 0.48 49.64
C THR A 339 7.18 0.08 48.61
N ASP A 340 7.52 -1.21 48.60
CA ASP A 340 8.40 -1.80 47.58
C ASP A 340 7.78 -1.73 46.19
N ALA A 341 8.51 -1.09 45.26
CA ALA A 341 8.10 -0.95 43.87
C ALA A 341 7.96 -2.30 43.14
N GLU A 342 8.71 -3.32 43.52
CA GLU A 342 8.67 -4.65 42.87
C GLU A 342 7.44 -5.46 43.30
N THR A 343 7.10 -5.44 44.59
CA THR A 343 5.84 -5.97 45.13
C THR A 343 4.63 -5.30 44.48
N LEU A 344 4.65 -3.97 44.33
CA LEU A 344 3.60 -3.24 43.61
C LEU A 344 3.55 -3.60 42.12
N ARG A 345 4.71 -3.76 41.47
CA ARG A 345 4.78 -4.24 40.08
C ARG A 345 4.09 -5.60 39.93
N SER A 346 4.28 -6.53 40.86
CA SER A 346 3.55 -7.81 40.83
C SER A 346 2.04 -7.64 40.98
N GLN A 347 1.58 -6.83 41.95
CA GLN A 347 0.14 -6.66 42.20
C GLN A 347 -0.59 -5.99 41.01
N ILE A 348 0.03 -5.00 40.36
CA ILE A 348 -0.51 -4.38 39.13
C ILE A 348 -0.46 -5.38 37.95
N GLN A 349 0.62 -6.16 37.82
CA GLN A 349 0.71 -7.21 36.80
C GLN A 349 -0.44 -8.23 36.95
N ASP A 350 -0.73 -8.68 38.16
CA ASP A 350 -1.82 -9.61 38.46
C ASP A 350 -3.20 -9.01 38.22
N GLY A 351 -3.42 -7.73 38.58
CA GLY A 351 -4.65 -7.00 38.25
C GLY A 351 -4.89 -6.86 36.75
N ILE A 352 -3.86 -6.52 35.98
CA ILE A 352 -3.92 -6.48 34.51
C ILE A 352 -4.20 -7.86 33.91
N ASN A 353 -3.53 -8.90 34.43
CA ASN A 353 -3.74 -10.29 34.00
C ASN A 353 -5.18 -10.77 34.24
N GLN A 354 -5.80 -10.40 35.38
CA GLN A 354 -7.19 -10.74 35.71
C GLN A 354 -8.21 -10.04 34.80
N LEU A 355 -7.97 -8.76 34.47
CA LEU A 355 -8.83 -7.97 33.58
C LEU A 355 -8.65 -8.33 32.09
N THR A 356 -7.54 -8.97 31.73
CA THR A 356 -7.25 -9.40 30.35
C THR A 356 -7.87 -10.77 30.08
N HIS A 357 -9.14 -10.78 29.67
CA HIS A 357 -9.86 -12.01 29.30
C HIS A 357 -9.07 -12.87 28.30
N GLN A 358 -9.10 -14.20 28.50
CA GLN A 358 -8.25 -15.19 27.81
C GLN A 358 -8.36 -15.23 26.27
N ASN A 359 -9.41 -14.65 25.68
CA ASN A 359 -9.50 -14.46 24.24
C ASN A 359 -8.56 -13.34 23.79
N SER A 360 -7.37 -13.68 23.30
CA SER A 360 -6.39 -12.72 22.80
C SER A 360 -6.89 -12.00 21.54
N GLN A 361 -7.66 -10.92 21.74
CA GLN A 361 -8.19 -10.11 20.65
C GLN A 361 -7.04 -9.52 19.83
N CYS A 362 -7.10 -9.68 18.52
CA CYS A 362 -6.07 -9.20 17.59
C CYS A 362 -6.04 -7.67 17.56
N GLY A 363 -4.85 -7.07 17.65
CA GLY A 363 -4.65 -5.65 17.97
C GLY A 363 -4.47 -5.34 19.46
N SER A 364 -4.36 -6.35 20.32
CA SER A 364 -3.98 -6.21 21.73
C SER A 364 -2.54 -5.70 21.91
N CYS A 365 -2.28 -5.09 23.06
CA CYS A 365 -0.92 -4.78 23.51
C CYS A 365 -0.24 -6.04 24.05
N ASP A 366 1.02 -6.25 23.67
CA ASP A 366 1.99 -6.98 24.49
C ASP A 366 2.69 -5.92 25.35
N PHE A 367 2.70 -6.08 26.67
CA PHE A 367 3.04 -4.97 27.58
C PHE A 367 4.25 -5.23 28.48
N SER A 368 5.10 -4.22 28.59
CA SER A 368 6.08 -4.12 29.67
C SER A 368 5.49 -3.28 30.79
N LEU A 369 5.64 -3.70 32.04
CA LEU A 369 5.23 -2.93 33.22
C LEU A 369 6.46 -2.47 34.00
N SER A 370 6.48 -1.19 34.34
CA SER A 370 7.44 -0.55 35.24
C SER A 370 6.70 0.28 36.29
N VAL A 371 7.28 0.37 37.48
CA VAL A 371 6.70 1.06 38.65
C VAL A 371 7.78 1.86 39.35
N THR A 372 7.45 3.11 39.67
CA THR A 372 8.26 4.02 40.49
C THR A 372 7.44 4.53 41.68
N VAL A 373 8.02 4.48 42.88
CA VAL A 373 7.41 4.97 44.12
C VAL A 373 8.25 6.12 44.65
N GLN A 374 7.72 7.34 44.63
CA GLN A 374 8.30 8.57 45.18
C GLN A 374 7.76 8.84 46.59
N ASN A 375 8.66 8.87 47.56
CA ASN A 375 8.37 9.15 48.96
C ASN A 375 8.07 10.65 49.19
N ARG A 376 7.62 11.02 50.40
CA ARG A 376 7.25 12.40 50.76
C ARG A 376 8.43 13.38 50.72
N ASP A 377 9.66 12.86 50.87
CA ASP A 377 10.95 13.58 50.76
C ASP A 377 11.53 13.58 49.33
N ASP A 378 10.71 13.28 48.30
CA ASP A 378 11.09 13.21 46.88
C ASP A 378 12.26 12.23 46.56
N GLN A 379 12.46 11.19 47.39
CA GLN A 379 13.30 10.03 47.08
C GLN A 379 12.47 8.96 46.37
N CYS A 380 13.04 8.25 45.38
CA CYS A 380 12.33 7.22 44.62
C CYS A 380 12.96 5.83 44.76
N SER A 381 12.11 4.80 44.79
CA SER A 381 12.47 3.42 44.44
C SER A 381 11.84 3.04 43.10
N GLU A 382 12.59 2.32 42.26
CA GLU A 382 12.13 1.84 40.96
C GLU A 382 12.24 0.32 40.87
N SER A 383 11.30 -0.30 40.16
CA SER A 383 11.31 -1.73 39.86
C SER A 383 12.24 -2.06 38.68
N LEU A 384 12.85 -3.25 38.72
CA LEU A 384 13.89 -3.65 37.75
C LEU A 384 13.29 -4.07 36.41
N ALA A 385 13.08 -3.11 35.51
CA ALA A 385 12.63 -3.36 34.16
C ALA A 385 13.64 -4.22 33.36
N HIS A 386 13.23 -5.43 32.95
CA HIS A 386 14.06 -6.36 32.18
C HIS A 386 14.34 -5.93 30.71
N SER A 387 13.89 -4.75 30.27
CA SER A 387 14.18 -4.18 28.94
C SER A 387 14.91 -2.86 29.05
N ALA A 388 16.00 -2.71 28.29
CA ALA A 388 16.87 -1.53 28.27
C ALA A 388 16.27 -0.31 27.52
N THR A 389 14.95 -0.24 27.40
CA THR A 389 14.21 0.81 26.65
C THR A 389 13.21 1.58 27.52
N THR A 390 13.24 1.42 28.84
CA THR A 390 12.44 2.22 29.76
C THR A 390 12.91 3.68 29.78
N CYS A 391 11.95 4.59 29.76
CA CYS A 391 12.22 6.01 29.94
C CYS A 391 12.62 6.28 31.39
N SER A 392 13.80 6.85 31.62
CA SER A 392 14.26 7.20 32.96
C SER A 392 13.40 8.34 33.54
N TYR A 393 12.43 7.99 34.37
CA TYR A 393 11.64 8.96 35.12
C TYR A 393 12.57 9.80 36.00
N ARG A 394 12.42 11.13 35.94
CA ARG A 394 13.19 12.02 36.81
C ARG A 394 12.48 12.17 38.14
N CYS A 395 12.98 11.43 39.14
CA CYS A 395 12.49 11.48 40.50
C CYS A 395 12.32 12.91 41.02
N GLY A 396 11.22 13.19 41.73
CA GLY A 396 10.97 14.48 42.34
C GLY A 396 10.50 15.58 41.36
N VAL A 397 10.33 15.31 40.06
CA VAL A 397 9.82 16.31 39.11
C VAL A 397 8.32 16.54 39.25
N ILE A 398 7.54 15.51 39.60
CA ILE A 398 6.10 15.65 39.88
C ILE A 398 5.93 16.12 41.33
N LYS A 399 5.25 17.25 41.58
CA LYS A 399 4.97 17.73 42.94
C LYS A 399 3.50 17.50 43.32
N ARG A 400 3.28 17.19 44.60
CA ARG A 400 1.94 16.89 45.17
C ARG A 400 0.96 18.07 45.07
N ASN A 401 1.47 19.30 44.97
CA ASN A 401 0.66 20.53 44.92
C ASN A 401 0.09 20.84 43.52
N ASP A 402 0.70 20.33 42.45
CA ASP A 402 0.36 20.69 41.06
C ASP A 402 -1.06 20.23 40.68
N PHE A 403 -1.54 19.17 41.33
CA PHE A 403 -2.82 18.49 41.05
C PHE A 403 -4.02 19.19 41.70
N GLY A 404 -4.14 20.52 41.54
CA GLY A 404 -5.18 21.33 42.16
C GLY A 404 -6.61 21.02 41.68
N VAL A 405 -7.61 21.64 42.31
CA VAL A 405 -9.00 21.63 41.81
C VAL A 405 -9.12 22.61 40.64
N GLY A 406 -9.69 22.16 39.52
CA GLY A 406 -9.95 23.00 38.35
C GLY A 406 -8.78 23.20 37.39
N VAL A 407 -7.61 22.60 37.64
CA VAL A 407 -6.37 22.82 36.86
C VAL A 407 -6.03 21.66 35.89
N ASP A 408 -7.00 20.77 35.61
CA ASP A 408 -6.81 19.49 34.91
C ASP A 408 -6.02 19.60 33.59
N ASP A 409 -6.33 20.59 32.74
CA ASP A 409 -5.63 20.80 31.46
C ASP A 409 -4.15 21.18 31.63
N THR A 410 -3.80 21.90 32.71
CA THR A 410 -2.40 22.23 33.02
C THR A 410 -1.63 21.04 33.56
N VAL A 411 -2.32 20.10 34.20
CA VAL A 411 -1.75 18.82 34.64
C VAL A 411 -1.43 17.95 33.42
N ASP A 412 -2.29 17.92 32.40
CA ASP A 412 -2.01 17.21 31.13
C ASP A 412 -0.76 17.77 30.40
N GLU A 413 -0.64 19.09 30.28
CA GLU A 413 0.56 19.72 29.72
C GLU A 413 1.81 19.45 30.57
N SER A 414 1.70 19.52 31.91
CA SER A 414 2.83 19.29 32.81
C SER A 414 3.32 17.83 32.74
N LEU A 415 2.39 16.85 32.80
CA LEU A 415 2.71 15.44 32.65
C LEU A 415 3.23 15.10 31.25
N ASN A 416 2.74 15.77 30.21
CA ASN A 416 3.33 15.67 28.88
C ASN A 416 4.80 16.09 28.88
N HIS A 417 5.15 17.22 29.49
CA HIS A 417 6.56 17.63 29.59
C HIS A 417 7.42 16.59 30.32
N VAL A 418 6.92 15.98 31.40
CA VAL A 418 7.62 14.89 32.11
C VAL A 418 7.89 13.67 31.21
N PHE A 419 6.90 13.21 30.44
CA PHE A 419 7.00 12.01 29.61
C PHE A 419 7.43 12.28 28.15
N SER A 420 7.70 13.53 27.76
CA SER A 420 8.06 13.91 26.39
C SER A 420 9.47 13.47 25.94
N GLY A 421 10.35 13.11 26.88
CA GLY A 421 11.72 12.69 26.59
C GLY A 421 11.89 11.19 26.26
N CYS A 422 10.81 10.43 26.20
CA CYS A 422 10.84 8.97 26.10
C CYS A 422 10.98 8.48 24.65
N SER A 423 11.94 7.59 24.37
CA SER A 423 12.14 7.05 23.01
C SER A 423 10.98 6.15 22.59
N GLU A 424 10.41 6.39 21.40
CA GLU A 424 9.30 5.60 20.85
C GLU A 424 9.75 4.34 20.08
N GLU A 425 11.07 4.07 20.01
CA GLU A 425 11.66 3.02 19.17
C GLU A 425 11.22 1.58 19.52
N SER A 426 10.67 1.35 20.72
CA SER A 426 10.09 0.08 21.14
C SER A 426 8.62 0.20 21.56
N GLY A 427 7.84 1.04 20.89
CA GLY A 427 6.40 1.22 21.12
C GLY A 427 6.03 2.33 22.10
N LYS A 428 4.74 2.71 22.10
CA LYS A 428 4.27 3.89 22.84
C LYS A 428 4.27 3.65 24.35
N MET A 429 4.64 4.69 25.10
CA MET A 429 4.56 4.71 26.55
C MET A 429 3.20 5.21 27.02
N TYR A 430 2.63 4.53 28.02
CA TYR A 430 1.43 4.91 28.75
C TYR A 430 1.78 5.05 30.24
N SER A 431 1.16 6.00 30.95
CA SER A 431 1.40 6.17 32.37
C SER A 431 0.16 6.47 33.21
N VAL A 432 0.19 6.05 34.48
CA VAL A 432 -0.81 6.43 35.50
C VAL A 432 -0.07 6.97 36.72
N VAL A 433 -0.42 8.18 37.16
CA VAL A 433 0.21 8.86 38.29
C VAL A 433 -0.76 8.88 39.48
N VAL A 434 -0.43 8.18 40.57
CA VAL A 434 -1.22 8.14 41.80
C VAL A 434 -0.61 9.10 42.82
N VAL A 435 -1.34 10.13 43.24
CA VAL A 435 -0.85 11.21 44.12
C VAL A 435 -1.60 11.20 45.44
N ASN A 436 -0.91 10.77 46.50
CA ASN A 436 -1.39 10.83 47.88
C ASN A 436 -1.18 12.26 48.43
N LYS A 437 -2.27 12.90 48.86
CA LYS A 437 -2.26 14.26 49.41
C LYS A 437 -2.43 14.27 50.92
N GLU A 438 -1.83 15.30 51.53
CA GLU A 438 -1.96 15.63 52.95
C GLU A 438 -2.92 16.81 53.11
N ASN A 439 -4.03 16.60 53.83
CA ASN A 439 -4.96 17.59 54.38
C ASN A 439 -5.27 18.83 53.51
N ALA A 440 -6.01 18.63 52.41
CA ALA A 440 -6.85 19.69 51.85
C ALA A 440 -8.24 19.68 52.51
N ASN A 441 -8.84 20.85 52.75
CA ASN A 441 -10.18 20.99 53.38
C ASN A 441 -11.37 20.58 52.48
N GLY A 442 -11.12 19.73 51.47
CA GLY A 442 -12.15 19.07 50.66
C GLY A 442 -12.41 17.65 51.18
N GLY A 443 -13.54 17.07 50.79
CA GLY A 443 -13.98 15.75 51.25
C GLY A 443 -13.08 14.59 50.80
N ASP A 444 -13.43 13.39 51.28
CA ASP A 444 -12.72 12.12 51.09
C ASP A 444 -12.84 11.53 49.66
N GLU A 445 -12.94 12.39 48.65
CA GLU A 445 -13.26 12.04 47.27
C GLU A 445 -11.99 11.77 46.45
N VAL A 446 -11.82 10.52 45.99
CA VAL A 446 -10.72 10.14 45.11
C VAL A 446 -11.05 10.51 43.66
N LYS A 447 -10.38 11.55 43.15
CA LYS A 447 -10.55 12.04 41.77
C LYS A 447 -9.62 11.29 40.81
N ALA A 448 -10.20 10.58 39.84
CA ALA A 448 -9.46 10.00 38.73
C ALA A 448 -9.73 10.75 37.40
N VAL A 449 -8.68 11.01 36.63
CA VAL A 449 -8.74 11.74 35.34
C VAL A 449 -7.87 11.04 34.30
N VAL A 450 -8.38 10.89 33.08
CA VAL A 450 -7.65 10.45 31.89
C VAL A 450 -7.37 11.64 31.00
N GLY A 451 -6.11 11.82 30.61
CA GLY A 451 -5.66 12.94 29.79
C GLY A 451 -6.08 12.88 28.31
N LYS A 452 -5.78 13.97 27.62
CA LYS A 452 -5.80 14.12 26.16
C LYS A 452 -4.67 13.32 25.50
N ARG A 453 -3.62 13.02 26.27
CA ARG A 453 -2.41 12.27 25.88
C ARG A 453 -2.33 10.93 26.60
N ARG A 454 -1.23 10.19 26.44
CA ARG A 454 -1.04 8.80 26.91
C ARG A 454 -0.86 8.65 28.43
N HIS A 455 -1.43 9.55 29.24
CA HIS A 455 -1.28 9.52 30.69
C HIS A 455 -2.62 9.80 31.40
N ALA A 456 -2.73 9.32 32.63
CA ALA A 456 -3.86 9.53 33.53
C ALA A 456 -3.35 9.78 34.95
N TRP A 457 -4.19 10.32 35.83
CA TRP A 457 -3.85 10.55 37.23
C TRP A 457 -5.00 10.25 38.18
N ILE A 458 -4.64 9.81 39.38
CA ILE A 458 -5.55 9.52 40.50
C ILE A 458 -5.06 10.34 41.70
N VAL A 459 -5.93 11.14 42.30
CA VAL A 459 -5.59 12.12 43.35
C VAL A 459 -6.58 11.98 44.50
N GLY A 460 -6.08 11.88 45.73
CA GLY A 460 -6.92 11.79 46.92
C GLY A 460 -6.12 11.84 48.21
N ASN A 461 -6.83 11.87 49.34
CA ASN A 461 -6.26 11.81 50.68
C ASN A 461 -6.31 10.36 51.21
N GLY A 462 -5.34 9.95 52.02
CA GLY A 462 -5.36 8.62 52.67
C GLY A 462 -5.29 7.44 51.68
N LEU A 463 -4.62 7.60 50.54
CA LEU A 463 -4.51 6.54 49.53
C LEU A 463 -3.63 5.37 49.97
N GLU A 464 -2.77 5.58 50.99
CA GLU A 464 -1.97 4.53 51.63
C GLU A 464 -2.84 3.45 52.31
N GLU A 465 -4.01 3.80 52.85
CA GLU A 465 -4.94 2.83 53.46
C GLU A 465 -5.81 2.10 52.43
N ARG A 466 -6.10 2.75 51.28
CA ARG A 466 -6.93 2.22 50.18
C ARG A 466 -6.11 1.64 49.02
N TYR A 467 -4.91 1.13 49.33
CA TYR A 467 -3.92 0.70 48.34
C TYR A 467 -4.45 -0.32 47.31
N GLY A 468 -5.23 -1.31 47.75
CA GLY A 468 -5.81 -2.33 46.86
C GLY A 468 -6.80 -1.76 45.83
N ASP A 469 -7.58 -0.74 46.20
CA ASP A 469 -8.44 -0.01 45.26
C ASP A 469 -7.58 0.78 44.25
N MET A 470 -6.48 1.38 44.69
CA MET A 470 -5.57 2.10 43.78
C MET A 470 -4.92 1.15 42.76
N VAL A 471 -4.45 -0.03 43.19
CA VAL A 471 -3.94 -1.07 42.27
C VAL A 471 -5.01 -1.52 41.28
N ALA A 472 -6.25 -1.73 41.74
CA ALA A 472 -7.36 -2.13 40.88
C ALA A 472 -7.69 -1.03 39.84
N ARG A 473 -7.78 0.24 40.24
CA ARG A 473 -8.02 1.38 39.34
C ARG A 473 -6.90 1.61 38.34
N VAL A 474 -5.63 1.50 38.76
CA VAL A 474 -4.46 1.60 37.86
C VAL A 474 -4.52 0.51 36.78
N SER A 475 -4.85 -0.72 37.19
CA SER A 475 -5.02 -1.86 36.28
C SER A 475 -6.21 -1.66 35.34
N GLU A 476 -7.33 -1.15 35.86
CA GLU A 476 -8.54 -0.86 35.08
C GLU A 476 -8.34 0.24 34.04
N ILE A 477 -7.67 1.35 34.40
CA ILE A 477 -7.34 2.41 33.44
C ILE A 477 -6.46 1.86 32.33
N PHE A 478 -5.45 1.04 32.64
CA PHE A 478 -4.61 0.46 31.60
C PHE A 478 -5.40 -0.49 30.67
N VAL A 479 -6.16 -1.44 31.21
CA VAL A 479 -6.86 -2.45 30.41
C VAL A 479 -8.12 -1.90 29.73
N LYS A 480 -9.04 -1.28 30.47
CA LYS A 480 -10.31 -0.78 29.89
C LYS A 480 -10.08 0.47 29.03
N VAL A 481 -9.25 1.43 29.46
CA VAL A 481 -9.03 2.68 28.71
C VAL A 481 -7.93 2.51 27.66
N PHE A 482 -6.67 2.36 28.08
CA PHE A 482 -5.54 2.45 27.14
C PHE A 482 -5.39 1.24 26.21
N MET A 483 -5.68 0.02 26.66
CA MET A 483 -5.68 -1.16 25.78
C MET A 483 -6.97 -1.24 24.93
N ASN A 484 -8.15 -1.08 25.55
CA ASN A 484 -9.44 -1.40 24.93
C ASN A 484 -10.28 -0.21 24.43
N GLY A 485 -10.04 1.02 24.88
CA GLY A 485 -10.72 2.22 24.39
C GLY A 485 -12.04 2.57 25.08
N GLY A 486 -12.28 2.14 26.32
CA GLY A 486 -13.50 2.46 27.06
C GLY A 486 -14.78 1.80 26.53
N ARG A 487 -14.66 0.70 25.78
CA ARG A 487 -15.80 -0.10 25.32
C ARG A 487 -16.28 -1.07 26.41
N GLU A 488 -17.59 -1.10 26.60
CA GLU A 488 -18.33 -2.18 27.29
C GLU A 488 -18.85 -3.20 26.29
N GLU A 489 -19.26 -4.39 26.76
CA GLU A 489 -19.77 -5.47 25.90
C GLU A 489 -21.11 -5.12 25.23
N ASP A 490 -21.90 -4.23 25.86
CA ASP A 490 -23.14 -3.67 25.29
C ASP A 490 -22.89 -2.55 24.25
N SER A 491 -21.63 -2.09 24.07
CA SER A 491 -21.32 -1.14 23.00
C SER A 491 -21.40 -1.81 21.63
N ILE A 492 -21.90 -1.08 20.64
CA ILE A 492 -22.25 -1.56 19.29
C ILE A 492 -21.20 -2.57 18.78
N GLN A 493 -21.63 -3.82 18.55
CA GLN A 493 -20.74 -4.98 18.39
C GLN A 493 -19.57 -4.71 17.44
N GLY A 494 -18.38 -5.15 17.85
CA GLY A 494 -17.10 -4.59 17.36
C GLY A 494 -16.73 -4.76 15.88
N GLU A 495 -17.62 -5.32 15.05
CA GLU A 495 -17.44 -5.44 13.60
C GLU A 495 -17.58 -4.08 12.87
N PHE A 496 -18.31 -3.11 13.44
CA PHE A 496 -18.57 -1.82 12.79
C PHE A 496 -17.36 -0.87 12.91
N MET A 497 -16.47 -0.95 11.92
CA MET A 497 -15.49 0.08 11.60
C MET A 497 -16.00 0.88 10.39
N PRO A 498 -16.28 2.19 10.49
CA PRO A 498 -16.96 2.97 9.43
C PRO A 498 -16.03 3.37 8.26
N VAL A 499 -15.10 2.50 7.85
CA VAL A 499 -14.11 2.75 6.80
C VAL A 499 -14.41 1.89 5.55
N GLY A 500 -14.44 2.52 4.37
CA GLY A 500 -14.65 1.84 3.09
C GLY A 500 -13.59 0.79 2.78
N SER A 501 -13.91 -0.18 1.92
CA SER A 501 -12.96 -1.24 1.52
C SER A 501 -11.76 -0.69 0.75
N ASP A 502 -11.91 0.49 0.15
CA ASP A 502 -10.88 1.27 -0.52
C ASP A 502 -10.00 2.12 0.43
N GLY A 503 -10.37 2.21 1.71
CA GLY A 503 -9.70 3.03 2.72
C GLY A 503 -10.19 4.48 2.83
N ARG A 504 -11.39 4.79 2.32
CA ARG A 504 -12.00 6.14 2.36
C ARG A 504 -13.23 6.24 3.26
N ILE A 505 -13.47 7.44 3.78
CA ILE A 505 -14.74 7.86 4.41
C ILE A 505 -15.18 9.17 3.74
N VAL A 506 -16.48 9.29 3.45
CA VAL A 506 -17.14 10.54 3.04
C VAL A 506 -18.01 11.00 4.20
N LEU A 507 -17.76 12.20 4.74
CA LEU A 507 -18.62 12.83 5.73
C LEU A 507 -19.52 13.83 4.99
N SER A 508 -20.79 13.46 4.82
CA SER A 508 -21.79 14.29 4.11
C SER A 508 -22.64 15.02 5.13
N PHE A 509 -22.45 16.33 5.25
CA PHE A 509 -23.21 17.20 6.15
C PHE A 509 -24.39 17.85 5.40
N SER A 510 -25.62 17.56 5.83
CA SER A 510 -26.84 18.00 5.13
C SER A 510 -27.77 18.79 6.05
N LEU A 511 -28.01 20.06 5.69
CA LEU A 511 -28.99 20.91 6.34
C LEU A 511 -30.36 20.75 5.65
N LEU A 512 -31.36 20.23 6.34
CA LEU A 512 -32.68 19.90 5.79
C LEU A 512 -33.73 20.90 6.26
N ASN A 513 -34.17 21.76 5.35
CA ASN A 513 -35.30 22.68 5.55
C ASN A 513 -36.61 22.00 5.12
N SER A 514 -37.38 21.47 6.08
CA SER A 514 -38.55 20.65 5.75
C SER A 514 -39.65 21.40 5.00
N ASN A 515 -39.87 22.68 5.32
CA ASN A 515 -40.82 23.55 4.62
C ASN A 515 -40.28 24.99 4.46
N PRO A 516 -39.68 25.31 3.30
CA PRO A 516 -39.17 26.66 2.97
C PRO A 516 -40.19 27.81 3.00
N ARG A 517 -41.49 27.53 3.18
CA ARG A 517 -42.52 28.57 3.32
C ARG A 517 -42.56 29.17 4.72
N ASP A 518 -42.19 28.39 5.74
CA ASP A 518 -42.24 28.83 7.14
C ASP A 518 -40.96 29.60 7.48
N TRP A 519 -39.81 29.03 7.09
CA TRP A 519 -38.48 29.63 7.21
C TRP A 519 -37.48 28.95 6.28
N VAL A 520 -36.38 29.65 6.01
CA VAL A 520 -35.24 29.12 5.25
C VAL A 520 -33.96 29.39 6.03
N TYR A 521 -33.27 28.34 6.46
CA TYR A 521 -31.99 28.41 7.14
C TYR A 521 -30.83 27.96 6.24
N ASP A 522 -29.71 28.63 6.41
CA ASP A 522 -28.42 28.38 5.78
C ASP A 522 -27.30 28.34 6.86
N TRP A 523 -26.09 27.92 6.50
CA TRP A 523 -24.96 27.78 7.41
C TRP A 523 -23.61 28.15 6.79
N ASP A 524 -22.73 28.79 7.57
CA ASP A 524 -21.33 29.00 7.19
C ASP A 524 -20.53 27.71 7.46
N PHE A 525 -20.65 26.75 6.53
CA PHE A 525 -19.98 25.47 6.66
C PHE A 525 -18.45 25.58 6.50
N GLN A 526 -17.94 26.56 5.74
CA GLN A 526 -16.49 26.72 5.55
C GLN A 526 -15.78 26.99 6.88
N ARG A 527 -16.38 27.85 7.72
CA ARG A 527 -15.86 28.10 9.08
C ARG A 527 -15.86 26.84 9.96
N ILE A 528 -16.84 25.94 9.81
CA ILE A 528 -16.86 24.64 10.52
C ILE A 528 -15.72 23.75 10.05
N ASP A 529 -15.54 23.63 8.73
CA ASP A 529 -14.54 22.72 8.16
C ASP A 529 -13.11 23.14 8.54
N GLU A 530 -12.79 24.42 8.41
CA GLU A 530 -11.47 24.96 8.75
C GLU A 530 -11.17 24.92 10.26
N ALA A 531 -12.14 25.26 11.12
CA ALA A 531 -11.89 25.39 12.56
C ALA A 531 -12.05 24.08 13.35
N LEU A 532 -13.02 23.23 12.98
CA LEU A 532 -13.46 22.09 13.81
C LEU A 532 -13.26 20.73 13.13
N LEU A 533 -13.45 20.60 11.82
CA LEU A 533 -13.32 19.30 11.13
C LEU A 533 -11.88 19.03 10.65
N ALA A 534 -11.16 20.03 10.15
CA ALA A 534 -9.78 19.89 9.69
C ALA A 534 -8.79 19.32 10.75
N PRO A 535 -8.87 19.67 12.06
CA PRO A 535 -8.10 19.00 13.10
C PRO A 535 -8.41 17.49 13.21
N VAL A 536 -9.68 17.12 13.09
CA VAL A 536 -10.18 15.74 13.24
C VAL A 536 -9.80 14.88 12.03
N THR A 537 -10.01 15.39 10.81
CA THR A 537 -9.64 14.66 9.57
C THR A 537 -8.13 14.45 9.48
N LYS A 538 -7.34 15.45 9.88
CA LYS A 538 -5.87 15.36 9.97
C LYS A 538 -5.41 14.33 11.02
N ALA A 539 -6.09 14.23 12.17
CA ALA A 539 -5.79 13.24 13.20
C ALA A 539 -6.11 11.80 12.75
N LEU A 540 -7.21 11.61 12.01
CA LEU A 540 -7.64 10.30 11.50
C LEU A 540 -6.98 9.89 10.16
N ALA A 541 -6.19 10.76 9.52
CA ALA A 541 -5.55 10.49 8.23
C ALA A 541 -4.72 9.17 8.12
N PRO A 542 -4.05 8.67 9.19
CA PRO A 542 -3.40 7.35 9.14
C PRO A 542 -4.38 6.17 9.10
N ILE A 543 -5.59 6.37 9.63
CA ILE A 543 -6.66 5.38 9.75
C ILE A 543 -7.51 5.38 8.47
N ALA A 544 -7.92 6.53 7.94
CA ALA A 544 -8.71 6.62 6.71
C ALA A 544 -8.44 7.92 5.92
N ASN A 545 -8.74 7.92 4.62
CA ASN A 545 -8.75 9.15 3.82
C ASN A 545 -10.16 9.73 3.91
N ILE A 546 -10.30 10.86 4.60
CA ILE A 546 -11.60 11.48 4.87
C ILE A 546 -11.80 12.65 3.91
N SER A 547 -12.92 12.65 3.19
CA SER A 547 -13.42 13.81 2.42
C SER A 547 -14.70 14.33 3.07
N VAL A 548 -14.81 15.64 3.20
CA VAL A 548 -16.01 16.32 3.70
C VAL A 548 -16.80 16.84 2.51
N GLU A 549 -18.12 16.64 2.52
CA GLU A 549 -19.09 17.17 1.57
C GLU A 549 -20.19 17.90 2.37
N SER A 550 -20.71 19.03 1.87
CA SER A 550 -21.73 19.82 2.57
C SER A 550 -22.84 20.26 1.62
N GLN A 551 -24.11 20.13 2.03
CA GLN A 551 -25.27 20.52 1.23
C GLN A 551 -26.40 21.13 2.06
N VAL A 552 -27.21 21.96 1.43
CA VAL A 552 -28.45 22.52 2.00
C VAL A 552 -29.60 22.12 1.09
N LEU A 553 -30.60 21.44 1.65
CA LEU A 553 -31.75 20.91 0.92
C LEU A 553 -33.05 21.51 1.45
N TYR A 554 -34.05 21.52 0.57
CA TYR A 554 -35.31 22.22 0.73
C TYR A 554 -36.48 21.28 0.38
N HIS A 555 -37.62 21.44 1.04
CA HIS A 555 -38.80 20.58 0.88
C HIS A 555 -38.55 19.11 1.28
N THR A 556 -37.86 18.91 2.41
CA THR A 556 -37.46 17.60 2.93
C THR A 556 -38.23 17.22 4.21
N PRO A 557 -39.55 16.90 4.14
CA PRO A 557 -40.33 16.49 5.30
C PRO A 557 -39.90 15.12 5.83
N LYS A 558 -40.05 14.89 7.14
CA LYS A 558 -39.87 13.55 7.73
C LYS A 558 -41.05 12.66 7.36
N SER A 559 -40.82 11.36 7.20
CA SER A 559 -41.82 10.38 6.73
C SER A 559 -42.92 10.02 7.74
N SER A 560 -42.81 10.49 8.99
CA SER A 560 -43.72 10.14 10.08
C SER A 560 -44.10 11.35 10.94
N PHE A 561 -45.37 11.41 11.37
CA PHE A 561 -45.92 12.52 12.16
C PHE A 561 -45.51 12.48 13.64
N SER A 562 -45.38 13.66 14.25
CA SER A 562 -45.08 13.83 15.67
C SER A 562 -46.37 14.01 16.49
N SER A 563 -46.38 13.62 17.77
CA SER A 563 -47.52 13.81 18.67
C SER A 563 -47.33 15.02 19.57
N TRP A 564 -48.30 15.94 19.61
CA TRP A 564 -48.29 17.08 20.52
C TRP A 564 -48.50 16.66 21.98
N ASP A 565 -47.56 17.01 22.89
CA ASP A 565 -47.74 16.87 24.33
C ASP A 565 -48.15 18.23 24.95
N LYS A 566 -49.36 18.24 25.54
CA LYS A 566 -49.94 19.40 26.22
C LYS A 566 -49.19 19.82 27.50
N LYS A 567 -48.38 18.95 28.09
CA LYS A 567 -47.53 19.29 29.26
C LYS A 567 -46.30 20.06 28.80
N LEU A 568 -45.65 19.54 27.77
CA LEU A 568 -44.36 20.02 27.27
C LEU A 568 -44.47 21.12 26.22
N HIS A 569 -45.69 21.49 25.80
CA HIS A 569 -45.98 22.52 24.79
C HIS A 569 -45.13 22.35 23.51
N SER A 570 -44.99 21.09 23.08
CA SER A 570 -44.06 20.69 22.04
C SER A 570 -44.52 19.43 21.32
N TYR A 571 -43.98 19.24 20.11
CA TYR A 571 -44.18 18.05 19.31
C TYR A 571 -43.16 16.99 19.74
N VAL A 572 -43.64 15.90 20.36
CA VAL A 572 -42.80 14.80 20.83
C VAL A 572 -42.72 13.72 19.75
N PHE A 573 -41.51 13.21 19.54
CA PHE A 573 -41.20 12.14 18.60
C PHE A 573 -40.49 10.99 19.33
N ARG A 574 -41.04 9.76 19.23
CA ARG A 574 -40.70 8.65 20.15
C ARG A 574 -39.67 7.69 19.58
N THR A 575 -38.92 6.99 20.43
CA THR A 575 -37.95 5.97 19.99
C THR A 575 -38.55 4.82 19.18
N SER A 576 -39.84 4.49 19.34
CA SER A 576 -40.55 3.52 18.49
C SER A 576 -40.66 3.97 17.03
N ASP A 577 -40.65 5.28 16.81
CA ASP A 577 -40.98 5.92 15.55
C ASP A 577 -39.69 6.41 14.83
N LEU A 578 -38.56 6.44 15.54
CA LEU A 578 -37.20 6.78 15.03
C LEU A 578 -36.79 6.06 13.73
N PRO A 579 -37.06 4.76 13.53
CA PRO A 579 -36.74 4.07 12.27
C PRO A 579 -37.44 4.68 11.04
N PHE A 580 -38.53 5.42 11.23
CA PHE A 580 -39.32 6.05 10.18
C PHE A 580 -39.06 7.56 10.05
N PHE A 581 -38.09 8.11 10.80
CA PHE A 581 -37.72 9.52 10.72
C PHE A 581 -37.01 9.86 9.39
N VAL A 582 -36.10 8.98 8.93
CA VAL A 582 -35.25 9.20 7.74
C VAL A 582 -36.00 8.80 6.47
N ASN A 583 -36.42 9.78 5.66
CA ASN A 583 -37.07 9.51 4.38
C ASN A 583 -36.06 9.39 3.23
N SER A 584 -35.53 8.18 3.01
CA SER A 584 -34.57 7.90 1.92
C SER A 584 -35.07 8.21 0.52
N ASN A 585 -36.38 8.31 0.31
CA ASN A 585 -36.99 8.45 -1.01
C ASN A 585 -37.19 9.91 -1.41
N GLU A 586 -37.44 10.80 -0.44
CA GLU A 586 -37.70 12.23 -0.67
C GLU A 586 -36.51 13.14 -0.33
N TRP A 587 -35.60 12.70 0.56
CA TRP A 587 -34.50 13.57 1.00
C TRP A 587 -33.35 13.68 0.00
N HIS A 588 -33.36 12.90 -1.09
CA HIS A 588 -32.44 12.99 -2.24
C HIS A 588 -30.99 13.40 -1.87
N LEU A 589 -30.38 12.67 -0.93
CA LEU A 589 -29.06 12.96 -0.38
C LEU A 589 -27.95 12.62 -1.39
N ASP A 590 -27.75 13.50 -2.37
CA ASP A 590 -26.66 13.40 -3.34
C ASP A 590 -25.30 13.42 -2.62
N THR A 591 -24.38 12.56 -3.05
CA THR A 591 -23.02 12.46 -2.52
C THR A 591 -22.03 12.13 -3.63
N SER A 592 -21.00 12.95 -3.81
CA SER A 592 -20.17 12.95 -5.03
C SER A 592 -19.29 11.70 -5.11
N ALA A 593 -18.72 11.28 -3.97
CA ALA A 593 -17.85 10.11 -3.87
C ALA A 593 -18.59 8.77 -3.65
N GLY A 594 -19.93 8.78 -3.63
CA GLY A 594 -20.76 7.59 -3.41
C GLY A 594 -20.91 6.68 -4.64
N ALA A 595 -20.82 7.24 -5.85
CA ALA A 595 -21.20 6.57 -7.10
C ALA A 595 -20.46 5.26 -7.44
N SER A 596 -19.31 4.98 -6.80
CA SER A 596 -18.57 3.72 -6.99
C SER A 596 -18.97 2.59 -6.02
N GLY A 597 -19.75 2.86 -4.97
CA GLY A 597 -20.19 1.85 -3.99
C GLY A 597 -19.09 1.20 -3.14
N ARG A 598 -17.86 1.77 -3.10
CA ARG A 598 -16.70 1.24 -2.34
C ARG A 598 -16.34 2.10 -1.13
N SER A 599 -16.40 3.42 -1.29
CA SER A 599 -16.25 4.43 -0.23
C SER A 599 -17.34 4.23 0.82
N LYS A 600 -17.02 4.37 2.13
CA LYS A 600 -18.07 4.45 3.15
C LYS A 600 -18.55 5.90 3.30
N ILE A 601 -19.86 6.12 3.17
CA ILE A 601 -20.49 7.41 3.49
C ILE A 601 -21.03 7.36 4.93
N LEU A 602 -20.88 8.48 5.65
CA LEU A 602 -21.62 8.81 6.87
C LEU A 602 -22.38 10.12 6.61
N GLN A 603 -23.70 10.10 6.85
CA GLN A 603 -24.59 11.25 6.72
C GLN A 603 -24.73 11.95 8.09
N PHE A 604 -24.46 13.24 8.16
CA PHE A 604 -24.64 14.07 9.35
C PHE A 604 -25.69 15.15 9.07
N VAL A 605 -26.88 14.93 9.60
CA VAL A 605 -28.10 15.63 9.17
C VAL A 605 -28.61 16.57 10.25
N VAL A 606 -28.68 17.86 9.93
CA VAL A 606 -29.43 18.84 10.73
C VAL A 606 -30.82 18.96 10.15
N TYR A 607 -31.82 18.44 10.85
CA TYR A 607 -33.22 18.53 10.47
C TYR A 607 -33.87 19.75 11.14
N ILE A 608 -34.46 20.64 10.33
CA ILE A 608 -35.23 21.79 10.79
C ILE A 608 -36.72 21.51 10.52
N PRO A 609 -37.58 21.48 11.56
CA PRO A 609 -38.99 21.20 11.40
C PRO A 609 -39.75 22.33 10.69
N SER A 610 -40.96 22.03 10.27
CA SER A 610 -41.95 23.02 9.80
C SER A 610 -42.49 23.79 11.01
N GLY A 611 -42.99 25.02 10.80
CA GLY A 611 -43.64 25.81 11.85
C GLY A 611 -44.79 25.05 12.52
N LYS A 612 -45.49 24.20 11.76
CA LYS A 612 -46.57 23.31 12.24
C LYS A 612 -46.12 22.15 13.14
N GLU A 613 -44.82 21.93 13.31
CA GLU A 613 -44.25 20.90 14.18
C GLU A 613 -43.13 21.46 15.09
N CYS A 614 -43.07 22.79 15.27
CA CYS A 614 -42.08 23.47 16.11
C CYS A 614 -42.64 23.71 17.53
N PRO A 615 -41.87 23.48 18.60
CA PRO A 615 -40.58 22.79 18.65
C PRO A 615 -40.77 21.26 18.61
N LEU A 616 -39.88 20.57 17.89
CA LEU A 616 -39.84 19.12 17.75
C LEU A 616 -38.78 18.52 18.70
N LEU A 617 -39.20 17.65 19.62
CA LEU A 617 -38.35 17.07 20.66
C LEU A 617 -38.33 15.53 20.59
N LEU A 618 -37.14 14.95 20.65
CA LEU A 618 -36.94 13.49 20.68
C LEU A 618 -37.08 12.93 22.09
N GLN A 619 -37.86 11.87 22.26
CA GLN A 619 -38.03 11.14 23.51
C GLN A 619 -37.14 9.89 23.55
N LEU A 620 -36.48 9.67 24.68
CA LEU A 620 -35.62 8.52 24.99
C LEU A 620 -36.45 7.29 25.45
N PRO A 621 -35.89 6.07 25.45
CA PRO A 621 -36.60 4.85 25.90
C PRO A 621 -37.10 4.88 27.35
N ASN A 622 -36.50 5.70 28.21
CA ASN A 622 -36.92 5.89 29.60
C ASN A 622 -38.09 6.88 29.76
N GLY A 623 -38.55 7.49 28.67
CA GLY A 623 -39.62 8.50 28.65
C GLY A 623 -39.14 9.95 28.84
N GLU A 624 -37.85 10.18 29.10
CA GLU A 624 -37.27 11.51 29.20
C GLU A 624 -37.00 12.15 27.82
N ILE A 625 -36.77 13.46 27.81
CA ILE A 625 -36.42 14.20 26.59
C ILE A 625 -34.91 14.12 26.34
N SER A 626 -34.51 13.89 25.09
CA SER A 626 -33.10 13.88 24.70
C SER A 626 -32.46 15.27 24.84
N LYS A 627 -31.44 15.39 25.70
CA LYS A 627 -30.71 16.65 25.97
C LYS A 627 -30.01 17.22 24.74
N THR A 628 -29.65 16.38 23.77
CA THR A 628 -28.97 16.78 22.51
C THR A 628 -29.91 16.83 21.31
N ASN A 629 -31.19 16.46 21.50
CA ASN A 629 -32.22 16.38 20.46
C ASN A 629 -31.79 15.65 19.16
N GLY A 630 -30.87 14.68 19.27
CA GLY A 630 -30.32 13.91 18.14
C GLY A 630 -30.20 12.42 18.42
N PHE A 631 -29.94 11.65 17.37
CA PHE A 631 -29.79 10.19 17.40
C PHE A 631 -28.81 9.69 16.32
N ILE A 632 -28.43 8.41 16.38
CA ILE A 632 -27.47 7.77 15.47
C ILE A 632 -28.12 6.53 14.83
N SER A 633 -27.81 6.31 13.55
CA SER A 633 -28.01 5.03 12.86
C SER A 633 -26.63 4.45 12.51
N PRO A 634 -26.16 3.36 13.17
CA PRO A 634 -24.75 2.96 13.15
C PRO A 634 -24.11 2.70 11.78
N MET A 635 -24.91 2.36 10.76
CA MET A 635 -24.43 2.14 9.39
C MET A 635 -24.74 3.30 8.43
N TRP A 636 -25.35 4.38 8.90
CA TRP A 636 -25.80 5.49 8.05
C TRP A 636 -25.22 6.84 8.48
N GLY A 637 -25.13 7.11 9.78
CA GLY A 637 -24.60 8.35 10.33
C GLY A 637 -25.45 8.90 11.48
N GLY A 638 -25.48 10.22 11.64
CA GLY A 638 -26.13 10.93 12.75
C GLY A 638 -27.18 11.94 12.30
N VAL A 639 -28.19 12.15 13.14
CA VAL A 639 -29.26 13.14 12.93
C VAL A 639 -29.37 14.02 14.18
N ILE A 640 -29.58 15.32 13.99
CA ILE A 640 -29.90 16.31 15.04
C ILE A 640 -31.14 17.07 14.59
N VAL A 641 -32.11 17.27 15.49
CA VAL A 641 -33.26 18.15 15.26
C VAL A 641 -32.96 19.51 15.89
N TRP A 642 -32.74 20.52 15.05
CA TRP A 642 -32.53 21.90 15.52
C TRP A 642 -33.83 22.69 15.42
N ASN A 643 -34.27 23.28 16.54
CA ASN A 643 -35.50 24.04 16.64
C ASN A 643 -35.19 25.55 16.57
N PRO A 644 -35.76 26.29 15.61
CA PRO A 644 -35.68 27.75 15.58
C PRO A 644 -36.23 28.38 16.87
N GLY A 645 -35.51 29.35 17.43
CA GLY A 645 -35.93 30.07 18.64
C GLY A 645 -37.21 30.92 18.49
N ASN A 646 -37.77 31.06 17.28
CA ASN A 646 -39.03 31.72 16.99
C ASN A 646 -40.07 30.71 16.42
N CYS A 647 -40.43 29.66 17.16
CA CYS A 647 -41.53 28.78 16.74
C CYS A 647 -42.88 29.54 16.62
N ASP A 648 -43.14 30.49 17.52
CA ASP A 648 -44.40 31.27 17.58
C ASP A 648 -44.37 32.53 16.68
N LYS A 649 -44.42 32.36 15.34
CA LYS A 649 -44.73 33.48 14.42
C LYS A 649 -45.51 33.08 13.16
N ASP A 650 -46.70 33.64 13.01
CA ASP A 650 -47.39 33.83 11.71
C ASP A 650 -46.69 34.93 10.87
N SER A 651 -45.41 34.73 10.54
CA SER A 651 -44.67 35.67 9.67
C SER A 651 -44.98 35.37 8.21
N GLU A 652 -45.81 36.22 7.57
CA GLU A 652 -46.23 36.07 6.17
C GLU A 652 -45.08 36.13 5.14
N SER A 653 -43.86 36.47 5.55
CA SER A 653 -42.67 36.49 4.70
C SER A 653 -41.61 35.49 5.18
N PRO A 654 -41.14 34.54 4.34
CA PRO A 654 -40.11 33.57 4.73
C PRO A 654 -38.76 34.27 4.92
N SER A 655 -38.36 34.48 6.16
CA SER A 655 -37.03 34.99 6.49
C SER A 655 -35.95 33.99 6.11
N ARG A 656 -34.98 34.41 5.28
CA ARG A 656 -33.72 33.70 5.06
C ARG A 656 -32.77 34.06 6.20
N ASN A 657 -32.49 33.09 7.06
CA ASN A 657 -31.66 33.23 8.25
C ASN A 657 -30.41 32.36 8.12
N THR A 658 -29.32 32.75 8.78
CA THR A 658 -28.16 31.87 8.98
C THR A 658 -28.18 31.37 10.42
N ILE A 659 -27.87 30.09 10.64
CA ILE A 659 -27.72 29.53 12.00
C ILE A 659 -26.62 30.32 12.74
N SER A 660 -26.82 30.65 14.01
CA SER A 660 -25.84 31.45 14.74
C SER A 660 -24.54 30.65 14.97
N PRO A 661 -23.36 31.29 15.04
CA PRO A 661 -22.12 30.56 15.30
C PRO A 661 -22.14 29.73 16.58
N GLN A 662 -22.89 30.16 17.60
CA GLN A 662 -23.02 29.49 18.90
C GLN A 662 -23.89 28.22 18.80
N ASP A 663 -25.03 28.30 18.10
CA ASP A 663 -25.84 27.13 17.76
C ASP A 663 -25.05 26.13 16.90
N LEU A 664 -24.24 26.66 15.97
CA LEU A 664 -23.45 25.88 15.02
C LEU A 664 -22.30 25.14 15.71
N GLU A 665 -21.61 25.78 16.65
CA GLU A 665 -20.61 25.15 17.52
C GLU A 665 -21.26 24.03 18.35
N GLN A 666 -22.43 24.25 18.96
CA GLN A 666 -23.16 23.21 19.70
C GLN A 666 -23.60 22.03 18.82
N ILE A 667 -24.08 22.28 17.60
CA ILE A 667 -24.42 21.25 16.62
C ILE A 667 -23.19 20.39 16.28
N VAL A 668 -22.03 21.01 16.11
CA VAL A 668 -20.78 20.32 15.75
C VAL A 668 -20.21 19.52 16.93
N GLU A 669 -20.32 20.00 18.17
CA GLU A 669 -20.01 19.20 19.37
C GLU A 669 -20.86 17.92 19.44
N ILE A 670 -22.16 18.02 19.17
CA ILE A 670 -23.06 16.86 19.14
C ILE A 670 -22.68 15.91 18.01
N PHE A 671 -22.42 16.41 16.79
CA PHE A 671 -21.96 15.58 15.67
C PHE A 671 -20.61 14.91 15.95
N LEU A 672 -19.67 15.58 16.61
CA LEU A 672 -18.40 15.00 17.02
C LEU A 672 -18.59 13.91 18.07
N GLY A 673 -19.50 14.11 19.04
CA GLY A 673 -19.93 13.07 19.97
C GLY A 673 -20.54 11.85 19.26
N GLN A 674 -21.39 12.08 18.26
CA GLN A 674 -21.98 11.03 17.42
C GLN A 674 -20.91 10.30 16.57
N PHE A 675 -19.95 11.03 15.99
CA PHE A 675 -18.84 10.47 15.21
C PHE A 675 -17.92 9.60 16.07
N ARG A 676 -17.64 10.01 17.31
CA ARG A 676 -16.93 9.19 18.31
C ARG A 676 -17.69 7.90 18.65
N GLN A 677 -19.02 7.96 18.80
CA GLN A 677 -19.85 6.76 18.98
C GLN A 677 -19.85 5.83 17.75
N LEU A 678 -19.77 6.35 16.52
CA LEU A 678 -19.65 5.55 15.29
C LEU A 678 -18.30 4.81 15.17
N PHE A 679 -17.24 5.30 15.81
CA PHE A 679 -16.00 4.54 16.05
C PHE A 679 -16.06 3.65 17.31
N GLY A 680 -17.19 3.67 18.03
CA GLY A 680 -17.43 2.91 19.25
C GLY A 680 -16.62 3.39 20.46
N PHE A 681 -16.50 4.70 20.64
CA PHE A 681 -16.10 5.34 21.90
C PHE A 681 -17.33 5.93 22.61
N LYS A 682 -17.24 6.15 23.92
CA LYS A 682 -18.27 6.95 24.63
C LYS A 682 -18.17 8.43 24.22
N SER A 683 -19.33 9.07 24.12
CA SER A 683 -19.45 10.52 23.92
C SER A 683 -19.36 11.31 25.23
N GLU A 684 -19.64 10.68 26.37
CA GLU A 684 -19.63 11.33 27.67
C GLU A 684 -18.21 11.45 28.23
N ALA A 685 -17.90 12.60 28.81
CA ALA A 685 -16.61 12.90 29.45
C ALA A 685 -16.44 12.25 30.85
N ILE A 686 -17.36 11.37 31.25
CA ILE A 686 -17.32 10.62 32.51
C ILE A 686 -17.47 9.14 32.15
N TYR A 687 -16.57 8.32 32.67
CA TYR A 687 -16.71 6.87 32.64
C TYR A 687 -16.99 6.37 34.06
N THR A 688 -18.12 5.68 34.22
CA THR A 688 -18.49 4.93 35.41
C THR A 688 -18.01 3.48 35.30
N SER A 689 -17.32 2.97 36.31
CA SER A 689 -17.13 1.53 36.50
C SER A 689 -17.34 1.10 37.95
N GLY A 690 -17.28 -0.21 38.21
CA GLY A 690 -17.49 -0.77 39.55
C GLY A 690 -16.50 -0.29 40.62
N LEU A 691 -15.34 0.22 40.20
CA LEU A 691 -14.32 0.83 41.07
C LEU A 691 -14.48 2.37 41.21
N GLY A 692 -15.47 2.98 40.59
CA GLY A 692 -15.78 4.41 40.69
C GLY A 692 -15.83 5.14 39.34
N THR A 693 -15.82 6.47 39.40
CA THR A 693 -15.84 7.36 38.23
C THR A 693 -14.45 7.86 37.86
N TYR A 694 -14.20 8.03 36.56
CA TYR A 694 -13.08 8.82 36.05
C TYR A 694 -13.52 9.79 34.94
N LYS A 695 -12.96 11.00 34.97
CA LYS A 695 -13.19 12.07 33.99
C LYS A 695 -12.24 11.90 32.81
N ILE A 696 -12.74 11.95 31.57
CA ILE A 696 -11.91 11.97 30.36
C ILE A 696 -11.80 13.43 29.88
N LEU A 697 -10.60 13.92 29.60
CA LEU A 697 -10.42 15.27 29.05
C LEU A 697 -10.73 15.32 27.54
N PRO A 698 -11.53 16.30 27.07
CA PRO A 698 -11.80 16.48 25.65
C PRO A 698 -10.55 16.99 24.91
N SER A 699 -10.41 16.60 23.64
CA SER A 699 -9.32 16.98 22.75
C SER A 699 -9.82 17.92 21.66
N GLU A 700 -9.10 19.02 21.41
CA GLU A 700 -9.33 19.95 20.29
C GLU A 700 -9.20 19.26 18.92
N ARG A 701 -8.52 18.10 18.86
CA ARG A 701 -8.42 17.25 17.66
C ARG A 701 -9.61 16.27 17.55
N GLY A 702 -10.62 16.39 18.40
CA GLY A 702 -11.80 15.52 18.53
C GLY A 702 -11.53 14.11 19.10
N PHE A 703 -10.32 13.60 18.90
CA PHE A 703 -9.83 12.36 19.51
C PHE A 703 -8.56 12.65 20.32
N THR A 704 -8.42 11.95 21.43
CA THR A 704 -7.22 11.93 22.27
C THR A 704 -6.15 11.03 21.65
N GLU A 705 -4.89 11.17 22.05
CA GLU A 705 -3.81 10.38 21.43
C GLU A 705 -3.90 8.89 21.74
N TRP A 706 -4.43 8.50 22.91
CA TRP A 706 -4.63 7.09 23.26
C TRP A 706 -5.83 6.47 22.51
N GLU A 707 -6.88 7.24 22.21
CA GLU A 707 -7.98 6.77 21.33
C GLU A 707 -7.49 6.51 19.91
N LEU A 708 -6.64 7.39 19.37
CA LEU A 708 -6.01 7.23 18.06
C LEU A 708 -5.07 6.02 18.03
N ASP A 709 -4.34 5.74 19.11
CA ASP A 709 -3.55 4.51 19.26
C ASP A 709 -4.45 3.26 19.25
N VAL A 710 -5.53 3.23 20.04
CA VAL A 710 -6.49 2.11 20.09
C VAL A 710 -7.12 1.86 18.72
N LEU A 711 -7.56 2.91 18.02
CA LEU A 711 -8.07 2.81 16.65
C LEU A 711 -7.02 2.25 15.70
N SER A 712 -5.79 2.78 15.74
CA SER A 712 -4.70 2.34 14.86
C SER A 712 -4.38 0.87 15.04
N ARG A 713 -4.32 0.37 16.28
CA ARG A 713 -4.08 -1.05 16.59
C ARG A 713 -5.21 -1.95 16.07
N LYS A 714 -6.46 -1.64 16.42
CA LYS A 714 -7.65 -2.41 16.01
C LYS A 714 -7.86 -2.38 14.49
N HIS A 715 -7.70 -1.23 13.85
CA HIS A 715 -7.85 -1.08 12.40
C HIS A 715 -6.74 -1.80 11.62
N THR A 716 -5.50 -1.80 12.12
CA THR A 716 -4.40 -2.58 11.52
C THR A 716 -4.74 -4.08 11.49
N CYS A 717 -5.20 -4.63 12.62
CA CYS A 717 -5.64 -6.02 12.71
C CYS A 717 -6.77 -6.33 11.71
N PHE A 718 -7.87 -5.55 11.77
CA PHE A 718 -9.05 -5.77 10.95
C PHE A 718 -8.73 -5.74 9.45
N ASN A 719 -7.93 -4.77 9.02
CA ASN A 719 -7.54 -4.66 7.61
C ASN A 719 -6.65 -5.80 7.14
N LEU A 720 -5.72 -6.28 7.96
CA LEU A 720 -4.89 -7.44 7.63
C LEU A 720 -5.73 -8.72 7.54
N HIS A 721 -6.68 -8.92 8.45
CA HIS A 721 -7.60 -10.06 8.40
C HIS A 721 -8.52 -10.02 7.17
N SER A 722 -9.07 -8.85 6.83
CA SER A 722 -9.85 -8.63 5.61
C SER A 722 -9.00 -8.87 4.35
N CYS A 723 -7.80 -8.27 4.27
CA CYS A 723 -6.85 -8.47 3.17
C CYS A 723 -6.52 -9.96 2.95
N SER A 724 -6.17 -10.68 4.02
CA SER A 724 -5.93 -12.13 4.01
C SER A 724 -7.13 -12.92 3.49
N THR A 725 -8.34 -12.58 3.96
CA THR A 725 -9.59 -13.25 3.56
C THR A 725 -9.91 -13.02 2.08
N THR A 726 -9.73 -11.80 1.59
CA THR A 726 -9.97 -11.40 0.20
C THR A 726 -8.93 -12.00 -0.75
N LEU A 727 -7.63 -11.90 -0.44
CA LEU A 727 -6.57 -12.54 -1.22
C LEU A 727 -6.69 -14.07 -1.23
N GLY A 728 -7.00 -14.69 -0.10
CA GLY A 728 -7.25 -16.12 -0.01
C GLY A 728 -8.48 -16.56 -0.82
N SER A 729 -9.49 -15.69 -0.95
CA SER A 729 -10.67 -15.94 -1.78
C SER A 729 -10.37 -15.76 -3.28
N LEU A 730 -9.53 -14.79 -3.63
CA LEU A 730 -8.97 -14.65 -4.99
C LEU A 730 -8.11 -15.87 -5.37
N SER A 731 -7.23 -16.33 -4.47
CA SER A 731 -6.43 -17.57 -4.63
C SER A 731 -7.32 -18.78 -4.94
N ARG A 732 -8.37 -18.99 -4.13
CA ARG A 732 -9.36 -20.07 -4.33
C ARG A 732 -10.11 -19.95 -5.67
N LEU A 733 -10.61 -18.76 -6.02
CA LEU A 733 -11.34 -18.49 -7.26
C LEU A 733 -10.47 -18.72 -8.52
N VAL A 734 -9.22 -18.26 -8.47
CA VAL A 734 -8.26 -18.42 -9.56
C VAL A 734 -7.87 -19.89 -9.77
N ARG A 735 -7.75 -20.65 -8.68
CA ARG A 735 -7.43 -22.09 -8.71
C ARG A 735 -8.62 -22.94 -9.18
N SER A 736 -9.86 -22.56 -8.87
CA SER A 736 -11.06 -23.27 -9.33
C SER A 736 -11.45 -22.93 -10.79
N LEU A 737 -11.08 -21.75 -11.30
CA LEU A 737 -11.36 -21.32 -12.67
C LEU A 737 -10.08 -21.22 -13.53
N PRO A 738 -9.49 -22.36 -13.97
CA PRO A 738 -8.25 -22.39 -14.75
C PRO A 738 -8.37 -21.79 -16.17
N ARG A 739 -9.53 -21.23 -16.55
CA ARG A 739 -9.73 -20.45 -17.79
C ARG A 739 -10.22 -19.00 -17.56
N MET A 740 -10.28 -18.51 -16.31
CA MET A 740 -10.56 -17.09 -15.99
C MET A 740 -9.43 -16.16 -16.46
N ILE A 741 -9.75 -15.02 -17.08
CA ILE A 741 -8.74 -14.05 -17.55
C ILE A 741 -8.16 -13.29 -16.36
N ILE A 742 -6.82 -13.24 -16.25
CA ILE A 742 -6.12 -12.50 -15.20
C ILE A 742 -5.13 -11.55 -15.88
N LYS A 743 -5.44 -10.26 -15.84
CA LYS A 743 -4.55 -9.20 -16.31
C LYS A 743 -3.34 -9.01 -15.38
N ASP A 744 -2.27 -8.43 -15.91
CA ASP A 744 -1.08 -8.08 -15.12
C ASP A 744 -1.36 -7.00 -14.08
N GLU A 745 -2.30 -6.08 -14.34
CA GLU A 745 -2.86 -5.11 -13.38
C GLU A 745 -3.24 -5.77 -12.04
N ILE A 746 -3.86 -6.95 -12.09
CA ILE A 746 -4.33 -7.71 -10.92
C ILE A 746 -3.16 -8.40 -10.22
N GLY A 747 -2.20 -8.93 -10.99
CA GLY A 747 -0.97 -9.53 -10.46
C GLY A 747 -0.11 -8.52 -9.70
N GLU A 748 -0.02 -7.29 -10.22
CA GLU A 748 0.64 -6.18 -9.54
C GLU A 748 -0.11 -5.74 -8.28
N GLN A 749 -1.43 -5.56 -8.32
CA GLN A 749 -2.24 -5.20 -7.15
C GLN A 749 -2.10 -6.25 -6.02
N VAL A 750 -2.17 -7.55 -6.32
CA VAL A 750 -1.92 -8.63 -5.36
C VAL A 750 -0.50 -8.55 -4.78
N LYS A 751 0.52 -8.32 -5.62
CA LYS A 751 1.92 -8.23 -5.19
C LYS A 751 2.19 -7.01 -4.30
N TYR A 752 1.61 -5.85 -4.62
CA TYR A 752 1.72 -4.65 -3.79
C TYR A 752 0.91 -4.79 -2.50
N SER A 753 -0.27 -5.40 -2.55
CA SER A 753 -1.08 -5.74 -1.37
C SER A 753 -0.29 -6.61 -0.37
N LEU A 754 0.31 -7.71 -0.83
CA LEU A 754 1.15 -8.59 -0.01
C LEU A 754 2.37 -7.86 0.58
N LYS A 755 2.97 -6.93 -0.17
CA LYS A 755 4.08 -6.10 0.32
C LYS A 755 3.62 -5.14 1.42
N ALA A 756 2.50 -4.44 1.22
CA ALA A 756 1.92 -3.52 2.19
C ALA A 756 1.45 -4.26 3.46
N ALA A 757 0.94 -5.49 3.33
CA ALA A 757 0.58 -6.34 4.46
C ALA A 757 1.81 -6.71 5.32
N LYS A 758 2.90 -7.16 4.68
CA LYS A 758 4.17 -7.48 5.36
C LYS A 758 4.80 -6.22 6.01
N LEU A 759 4.68 -5.05 5.37
CA LEU A 759 5.10 -3.77 5.97
C LEU A 759 4.24 -3.36 7.18
N ALA A 760 2.93 -3.57 7.12
CA ALA A 760 2.04 -3.28 8.25
C ALA A 760 2.35 -4.17 9.47
N GLN A 761 2.67 -5.45 9.24
CA GLN A 761 3.14 -6.36 10.29
C GLN A 761 4.46 -5.90 10.89
N SER A 762 5.47 -5.55 10.07
CA SER A 762 6.76 -5.08 10.60
C SER A 762 6.61 -3.77 11.39
N ASN A 763 5.82 -2.82 10.87
CA ASN A 763 5.54 -1.56 11.56
C ASN A 763 4.81 -1.78 12.90
N ALA A 764 3.88 -2.75 12.96
CA ALA A 764 3.20 -3.11 14.20
C ALA A 764 4.17 -3.71 15.24
N SER A 765 5.05 -4.63 14.82
CA SER A 765 6.07 -5.21 15.71
C SER A 765 7.10 -4.20 16.23
N LEU A 766 7.32 -3.11 15.50
CA LEU A 766 8.15 -1.97 15.90
C LEU A 766 7.36 -0.88 16.68
N GLY A 767 6.08 -1.09 16.97
CA GLY A 767 5.25 -0.11 17.69
C GLY A 767 4.84 1.14 16.88
N GLY A 768 5.09 1.16 15.57
CA GLY A 768 4.77 2.27 14.67
C GLY A 768 3.29 2.31 14.26
N TYR A 769 2.38 2.60 15.20
CA TYR A 769 0.93 2.44 15.03
C TYR A 769 0.34 3.16 13.80
N SER A 770 0.70 4.43 13.57
CA SER A 770 0.19 5.19 12.42
C SER A 770 0.72 4.63 11.08
N SER A 771 1.95 4.11 11.09
CA SER A 771 2.59 3.47 9.93
C SER A 771 2.06 2.07 9.67
N SER A 772 1.61 1.33 10.68
CA SER A 772 0.92 0.05 10.51
C SER A 772 -0.52 0.25 10.02
N ALA A 773 -1.25 1.22 10.57
CA ALA A 773 -2.62 1.54 10.16
C ALA A 773 -2.68 1.93 8.68
N SER A 774 -1.84 2.89 8.26
CA SER A 774 -1.77 3.34 6.86
C SER A 774 -1.36 2.24 5.89
N SER A 775 -0.35 1.42 6.23
CA SER A 775 0.10 0.29 5.41
C SER A 775 -0.97 -0.82 5.31
N SER A 776 -1.70 -1.11 6.40
CA SER A 776 -2.77 -2.13 6.41
C SER A 776 -3.94 -1.74 5.51
N ARG A 777 -4.27 -0.44 5.49
CA ARG A 777 -5.32 0.14 4.66
C ARG A 777 -4.96 0.07 3.18
N GLU A 778 -3.71 0.37 2.82
CA GLU A 778 -3.20 0.18 1.46
C GLU A 778 -3.27 -1.31 1.06
N ALA A 779 -2.85 -2.22 1.95
CA ALA A 779 -2.90 -3.66 1.70
C ALA A 779 -4.31 -4.17 1.40
N ARG A 780 -5.31 -3.76 2.22
CA ARG A 780 -6.73 -4.09 2.01
C ARG A 780 -7.26 -3.48 0.71
N SER A 781 -7.08 -2.17 0.52
CA SER A 781 -7.54 -1.46 -0.69
C SER A 781 -7.02 -2.10 -1.98
N LEU A 782 -5.75 -2.53 -2.01
CA LEU A 782 -5.17 -3.24 -3.15
C LEU A 782 -5.72 -4.66 -3.34
N ALA A 783 -6.00 -5.41 -2.26
CA ALA A 783 -6.63 -6.73 -2.34
C ALA A 783 -8.06 -6.67 -2.87
N GLU A 784 -8.83 -5.69 -2.38
CA GLU A 784 -10.22 -5.44 -2.76
C GLU A 784 -10.32 -4.97 -4.22
N ASN A 785 -9.43 -4.08 -4.67
CA ASN A 785 -9.34 -3.66 -6.07
C ASN A 785 -8.95 -4.82 -7.01
N ALA A 786 -8.11 -5.75 -6.56
CA ALA A 786 -7.74 -6.95 -7.32
C ALA A 786 -8.89 -7.96 -7.43
N PHE A 787 -9.66 -8.17 -6.35
CA PHE A 787 -10.78 -9.09 -6.32
C PHE A 787 -11.99 -8.56 -7.10
N PHE A 788 -12.38 -7.30 -6.84
CA PHE A 788 -13.45 -6.61 -7.57
C PHE A 788 -12.93 -5.91 -8.84
N HIS A 789 -11.95 -6.51 -9.53
CA HIS A 789 -11.50 -6.01 -10.83
C HIS A 789 -12.54 -6.36 -11.91
N PRO A 790 -12.98 -5.42 -12.77
CA PRO A 790 -14.08 -5.67 -13.72
C PRO A 790 -13.89 -6.93 -14.58
N SER A 791 -12.66 -7.24 -14.99
CA SER A 791 -12.35 -8.43 -15.81
C SER A 791 -12.47 -9.78 -15.09
N ILE A 792 -12.66 -9.81 -13.77
CA ILE A 792 -13.01 -11.03 -13.01
C ILE A 792 -14.55 -11.15 -12.88
N MET A 793 -15.26 -10.02 -12.86
CA MET A 793 -16.72 -9.98 -12.69
C MET A 793 -17.49 -10.13 -14.01
N SER A 794 -16.90 -9.73 -15.15
CA SER A 794 -17.64 -9.51 -16.41
C SER A 794 -17.46 -10.59 -17.49
N VAL A 795 -16.98 -11.79 -17.17
CA VAL A 795 -16.49 -12.77 -18.18
C VAL A 795 -17.27 -14.08 -18.18
N SER A 796 -17.88 -14.41 -19.31
CA SER A 796 -18.45 -15.73 -19.60
C SER A 796 -17.35 -16.79 -19.73
N TYR A 797 -17.17 -17.61 -18.70
CA TYR A 797 -16.10 -18.61 -18.63
C TYR A 797 -16.37 -19.83 -19.52
N PHE A 798 -15.86 -19.81 -20.76
CA PHE A 798 -15.94 -20.95 -21.68
C PHE A 798 -15.24 -22.20 -21.12
N SER A 799 -16.01 -23.22 -20.73
CA SER A 799 -15.52 -24.53 -20.30
C SER A 799 -14.77 -25.28 -21.42
N TYR A 800 -13.95 -26.27 -21.05
CA TYR A 800 -13.26 -27.12 -22.03
C TYR A 800 -14.26 -27.83 -22.98
N GLU A 801 -15.44 -28.18 -22.49
CA GLU A 801 -16.51 -28.82 -23.25
C GLU A 801 -17.06 -27.90 -24.34
N HIS A 802 -17.34 -26.62 -24.04
CA HIS A 802 -17.78 -25.65 -25.06
C HIS A 802 -16.73 -25.49 -26.16
N CYS A 803 -15.46 -25.43 -25.80
CA CYS A 803 -14.36 -25.36 -26.77
C CYS A 803 -14.28 -26.61 -27.65
N PHE A 804 -14.43 -27.80 -27.06
CA PHE A 804 -14.48 -29.05 -27.82
C PHE A 804 -15.72 -29.13 -28.72
N ALA A 805 -16.90 -28.75 -28.22
CA ALA A 805 -18.16 -28.76 -28.95
C ALA A 805 -18.16 -27.82 -30.16
N VAL A 806 -17.53 -26.64 -30.05
CA VAL A 806 -17.39 -25.69 -31.17
C VAL A 806 -16.39 -26.18 -32.22
N TYR A 807 -15.24 -26.73 -31.83
CA TYR A 807 -14.18 -27.09 -32.78
C TYR A 807 -14.26 -28.51 -33.35
N SER A 808 -14.82 -29.48 -32.60
CA SER A 808 -14.91 -30.87 -33.02
C SER A 808 -15.64 -31.08 -34.38
N PRO A 809 -16.80 -30.43 -34.66
CA PRO A 809 -17.50 -30.58 -35.95
C PRO A 809 -16.66 -30.18 -37.17
N PHE A 810 -15.72 -29.23 -37.03
CA PHE A 810 -14.86 -28.78 -38.12
C PHE A 810 -13.59 -29.63 -38.26
N PHE A 811 -12.90 -29.91 -37.15
CA PHE A 811 -11.60 -30.56 -37.20
C PHE A 811 -11.67 -32.09 -37.22
N LEU A 812 -12.65 -32.71 -36.58
CA LEU A 812 -12.71 -34.17 -36.43
C LEU A 812 -12.97 -34.89 -37.77
N PRO A 813 -13.88 -34.44 -38.67
CA PRO A 813 -14.05 -35.05 -39.99
C PRO A 813 -12.79 -34.93 -40.86
N VAL A 814 -12.15 -33.75 -40.85
CA VAL A 814 -10.92 -33.50 -41.64
C VAL A 814 -9.76 -34.35 -41.13
N ALA A 815 -9.53 -34.40 -39.81
CA ALA A 815 -8.54 -35.26 -39.18
C ALA A 815 -8.78 -36.74 -39.52
N GLY A 816 -10.03 -37.20 -39.39
CA GLY A 816 -10.44 -38.56 -39.73
C GLY A 816 -10.12 -38.94 -41.16
N HIS A 817 -10.46 -38.08 -42.13
CA HIS A 817 -10.15 -38.33 -43.55
C HIS A 817 -8.64 -38.33 -43.85
N VAL A 818 -7.86 -37.40 -43.27
CA VAL A 818 -6.39 -37.35 -43.46
C VAL A 818 -5.71 -38.58 -42.86
N VAL A 819 -6.08 -38.98 -41.64
CA VAL A 819 -5.54 -40.18 -40.97
C VAL A 819 -5.95 -41.45 -41.72
N LEU A 820 -7.21 -41.58 -42.15
CA LEU A 820 -7.66 -42.74 -42.95
C LEU A 820 -6.94 -42.83 -44.30
N ALA A 821 -6.68 -41.71 -44.96
CA ALA A 821 -5.92 -41.67 -46.21
C ALA A 821 -4.46 -42.13 -46.01
N ALA A 822 -3.79 -41.60 -44.98
CA ALA A 822 -2.42 -41.99 -44.63
C ALA A 822 -2.33 -43.47 -44.24
N LEU A 823 -3.25 -43.98 -43.41
CA LEU A 823 -3.30 -45.40 -43.00
C LEU A 823 -3.57 -46.34 -44.19
N ARG A 824 -4.44 -45.94 -45.13
CA ARG A 824 -4.70 -46.72 -46.36
C ARG A 824 -3.46 -46.76 -47.25
N GLU A 825 -2.78 -45.63 -47.48
CA GLU A 825 -1.57 -45.60 -48.31
C GLU A 825 -0.38 -46.31 -47.63
N TRP A 826 -0.26 -46.25 -46.30
CA TRP A 826 0.74 -46.99 -45.54
C TRP A 826 0.52 -48.51 -45.62
N LYS A 827 -0.72 -48.99 -45.43
CA LYS A 827 -1.08 -50.41 -45.60
C LYS A 827 -0.78 -50.88 -47.02
N ARG A 828 -1.16 -50.09 -48.03
CA ARG A 828 -0.85 -50.34 -49.45
C ARG A 828 0.65 -50.40 -49.70
N TYR A 829 1.44 -49.44 -49.21
CA TYR A 829 2.89 -49.42 -49.40
C TYR A 829 3.56 -50.62 -48.73
N LYS A 830 3.12 -51.03 -47.53
CA LYS A 830 3.60 -52.26 -46.86
C LYS A 830 3.33 -53.49 -47.72
N GLN A 831 2.14 -53.60 -48.33
CA GLN A 831 1.79 -54.70 -49.24
C GLN A 831 2.58 -54.68 -50.55
N GLU A 832 2.69 -53.53 -51.23
CA GLU A 832 3.47 -53.41 -52.48
C GLU A 832 4.98 -53.62 -52.24
N LYS A 833 5.52 -53.15 -51.11
CA LYS A 833 6.91 -53.42 -50.69
C LYS A 833 7.13 -54.90 -50.38
N ALA A 834 6.16 -55.60 -49.77
CA ALA A 834 6.24 -57.04 -49.56
C ALA A 834 6.31 -57.78 -50.91
N LYS A 835 5.40 -57.53 -51.86
CA LYS A 835 5.41 -58.18 -53.19
C LYS A 835 6.71 -57.91 -53.97
N TYR A 836 7.28 -56.72 -53.84
CA TYR A 836 8.58 -56.37 -54.43
C TYR A 836 9.74 -57.12 -53.74
N LEU A 837 9.71 -57.29 -52.41
CA LEU A 837 10.70 -58.08 -51.68
C LEU A 837 10.63 -59.57 -52.03
N THR A 838 9.43 -60.15 -52.18
CA THR A 838 9.27 -61.55 -52.62
C THR A 838 9.78 -61.78 -54.04
N TRP A 839 9.61 -60.79 -54.93
CA TRP A 839 10.24 -60.81 -56.25
C TRP A 839 11.77 -60.69 -56.17
N LEU A 840 12.28 -59.79 -55.31
CA LEU A 840 13.72 -59.59 -55.13
C LEU A 840 14.43 -60.81 -54.51
N THR A 841 13.76 -61.58 -53.64
CA THR A 841 14.30 -62.85 -53.13
C THR A 841 14.23 -63.96 -54.17
N ARG A 842 13.14 -64.10 -54.95
CA ARG A 842 13.13 -65.02 -56.11
C ARG A 842 14.22 -64.68 -57.11
N LYS A 843 14.50 -63.39 -57.38
CA LYS A 843 15.57 -62.92 -58.27
C LYS A 843 16.97 -62.86 -57.62
N LYS A 844 17.15 -63.55 -56.49
CA LYS A 844 18.42 -63.84 -55.81
C LYS A 844 18.61 -65.34 -55.53
N THR A 845 17.56 -66.14 -55.71
CA THR A 845 17.55 -67.60 -55.55
C THR A 845 17.38 -68.32 -56.90
N ALA A 846 17.23 -67.53 -57.97
CA ALA A 846 17.39 -67.86 -59.38
C ALA A 846 18.31 -66.79 -59.99
#